data_AF-A0A1R2BUX2-F1
#
_entry.id   AF-A0A1R2BUX2-F1
#
_cell.length_a   1.000
_cell.length_b   1.000
_cell.length_c   1.000
_cell.angle_alpha   90.00
_cell.angle_beta   90.00
_cell.angle_gamma   90.00
#
_symmetry.space_group_name_H-M   'P 1'
#
loop_
_entity.id
_entity.type
_entity.pdbx_description
1 polymer ?
#
loop_
_entity_poly.entity_id
_entity_poly.type
_entity_poly.pdbx_seq_one_letter_code
_entity_poly.pdbx_strand_id
1 'polypeptide(L)'
;MIILIGVIQFFLRAQAGETLRQDIDSVMTLEWTIVDDAWINIRLLCKIQLGYCSIGLRSSMTDCDMIAAINDGKSITLTDYWSRDHNTPLDDLAEGGTDDIYYISGGLDDSKSIDVTFKRKLSTGDIYDQDIIPDIRGNICWGYRNNRKGWTLHSTYGDASFSWASTQSNIYFSTSKQQTYNHGIAMSLSWLFFSIIGIFISRYFKHTFWWLYVHILLLFISSFITIISSSLLYKDDMYPASSMSKKTFDHSRIGMIMSSIVISQCAFGFLSLYIKIFTKNLQLLTILIRAHKITGYSLLICGLINCFYGWDIYKDKIGLVLTVLVYIISILVFGGFEVYQVLFKNKRKINICKLPQLTHEKAMEMIKNGAKLIFADDLVLNVKYFMLSHPGGRYMINECIGEDTGKYMVGCSSYGENMLPYTHTEKALSYYKNLAIAIIPSPAGYITSPTNTSLDLMEFTLASKKALNDSIYLISLKSDDFKMSNKCKELIWIGKHFMVIHFTKFRTIRRYYSAIFVDLINWASKLGIINTKRRNEDGHIQFIYKVYSNGHMSNYLNSLKTGDNIIIKGPFGPGLMLNEFKGSYLAFCGGTGLVPFLDLIYCAWKQGSKIKNFSFGIFVFFRSWKEGFALDILEKIRDSGKFPWLDIHIFLDDKSDLVKKTTDLVKIFVGKNVKLAWICGPSGFNRYYCEFLVQNGLERDKIVLM
;
A
#
# COMPACT_ATOMS: atom_id res chain seq x y z
N MET A 1 19.96 39.12 -81.68
CA MET A 1 18.65 39.60 -81.17
C MET A 1 17.82 38.50 -80.48
N ILE A 2 18.45 37.45 -79.92
CA ILE A 2 17.76 36.38 -79.16
C ILE A 2 18.34 36.24 -77.74
N ILE A 3 19.55 36.74 -77.51
CA ILE A 3 20.21 36.72 -76.19
C ILE A 3 19.72 37.85 -75.26
N LEU A 4 19.10 38.91 -75.83
CA LEU A 4 18.59 40.04 -75.04
C LEU A 4 17.20 39.79 -74.42
N ILE A 5 16.46 38.77 -74.88
CA ILE A 5 15.11 38.44 -74.38
C ILE A 5 15.18 37.47 -73.18
N GLY A 6 16.22 36.61 -73.13
CA GLY A 6 16.40 35.66 -72.02
C GLY A 6 16.96 36.28 -70.73
N VAL A 7 17.72 37.38 -70.81
CA VAL A 7 18.30 38.05 -69.63
C VAL A 7 17.29 38.96 -68.94
N ILE A 8 16.30 39.50 -69.67
CA ILE A 8 15.22 40.31 -69.08
C ILE A 8 14.19 39.44 -68.34
N GLN A 9 14.00 38.17 -68.73
CA GLN A 9 13.16 37.24 -67.97
C GLN A 9 13.83 36.67 -66.71
N PHE A 10 15.16 36.77 -66.57
CA PHE A 10 15.87 36.27 -65.38
C PHE A 10 15.97 37.34 -64.26
N PHE A 11 15.85 38.63 -64.59
CA PHE A 11 15.86 39.73 -63.62
C PHE A 11 14.48 40.21 -63.14
N LEU A 12 13.40 39.52 -63.54
CA LEU A 12 12.02 39.83 -63.14
C LEU A 12 11.26 38.60 -62.59
N ARG A 13 11.96 37.72 -61.85
CA ARG A 13 11.30 36.90 -60.83
C ARG A 13 11.53 37.55 -59.47
N ALA A 14 10.70 38.54 -59.15
CA ALA A 14 10.34 38.75 -57.76
C ALA A 14 9.80 37.41 -57.27
N GLN A 15 10.46 36.84 -56.26
CA GLN A 15 10.12 35.56 -55.66
C GLN A 15 8.78 35.73 -54.94
N ALA A 16 7.67 35.64 -55.68
CA ALA A 16 6.34 35.68 -55.09
C ALA A 16 6.20 34.46 -54.18
N GLY A 17 5.96 34.68 -52.88
CA GLY A 17 5.79 33.62 -51.90
C GLY A 17 4.67 32.64 -52.27
N GLU A 18 4.74 31.44 -51.69
CA GLU A 18 3.67 30.45 -51.79
C GLU A 18 2.40 30.98 -51.10
N THR A 19 1.23 30.83 -51.76
CA THR A 19 -0.05 31.21 -51.16
C THR A 19 -0.60 30.03 -50.37
N LEU A 20 -0.77 30.22 -49.08
CA LEU A 20 -1.23 29.21 -48.13
C LEU A 20 -2.69 29.47 -47.73
N ARG A 21 -3.37 28.41 -47.30
CA ARG A 21 -4.80 28.46 -46.94
C ARG A 21 -5.08 27.66 -45.68
N GLN A 22 -5.86 28.25 -44.77
CA GLN A 22 -6.40 27.59 -43.58
C GLN A 22 -7.86 27.96 -43.36
N ASP A 23 -8.73 26.95 -43.32
CA ASP A 23 -10.12 27.12 -42.88
C ASP A 23 -10.12 27.28 -41.35
N ILE A 24 -10.64 28.41 -40.86
CA ILE A 24 -10.71 28.72 -39.42
C ILE A 24 -11.93 28.02 -38.81
N ASP A 25 -13.07 28.11 -39.49
CA ASP A 25 -14.26 27.33 -39.20
C ASP A 25 -15.10 27.12 -40.47
N SER A 26 -16.37 26.72 -40.36
CA SER A 26 -17.24 26.52 -41.52
C SER A 26 -17.55 27.80 -42.31
N VAL A 27 -17.34 28.97 -41.71
CA VAL A 27 -17.73 30.30 -42.20
C VAL A 27 -16.51 31.12 -42.65
N MET A 28 -15.41 31.06 -41.92
CA MET A 28 -14.22 31.89 -42.14
C MET A 28 -13.01 31.06 -42.61
N THR A 29 -12.35 31.55 -43.66
CA THR A 29 -11.12 31.00 -44.22
C THR A 29 -10.10 32.12 -44.37
N LEU A 30 -8.85 31.84 -43.99
CA LEU A 30 -7.71 32.70 -44.22
C LEU A 30 -6.84 32.15 -45.35
N GLU A 31 -6.47 33.01 -46.29
CA GLU A 31 -5.40 32.76 -47.24
C GLU A 31 -4.31 33.82 -47.04
N TRP A 32 -3.03 33.45 -47.07
CA TRP A 32 -1.95 34.42 -46.93
C TRP A 32 -0.73 34.07 -47.79
N THR A 33 0.04 35.10 -48.11
CA THR A 33 1.27 35.01 -48.88
C THR A 33 2.31 35.95 -48.26
N ILE A 34 3.45 35.41 -47.84
CA ILE A 34 4.59 36.24 -47.42
C ILE A 34 5.25 36.76 -48.69
N VAL A 35 5.25 38.07 -48.87
CA VAL A 35 5.70 38.71 -50.11
C VAL A 35 7.22 38.83 -50.13
N ASP A 36 7.80 39.26 -49.00
CA ASP A 36 9.22 39.44 -48.76
C ASP A 36 9.48 39.48 -47.23
N ASP A 37 10.69 39.85 -46.81
CA ASP A 37 11.06 39.94 -45.39
C ASP A 37 10.35 41.06 -44.61
N ALA A 38 9.53 41.88 -45.28
CA ALA A 38 8.84 43.02 -44.68
C ALA A 38 7.31 42.94 -44.76
N TRP A 39 6.74 42.19 -45.70
CA TRP A 39 5.30 42.28 -46.01
C TRP A 39 4.58 40.93 -46.11
N ILE A 40 3.32 40.93 -45.68
CA ILE A 40 2.37 39.83 -45.84
C ILE A 40 1.10 40.31 -46.54
N ASN A 41 0.62 39.52 -47.50
CA ASN A 41 -0.72 39.67 -48.07
C ASN A 41 -1.66 38.69 -47.37
N ILE A 42 -2.81 39.16 -46.91
CA ILE A 42 -3.83 38.37 -46.23
C ILE A 42 -5.15 38.55 -46.96
N ARG A 43 -5.77 37.43 -47.31
CA ARG A 43 -7.11 37.36 -47.88
C ARG A 43 -8.06 36.71 -46.89
N LEU A 44 -9.06 37.48 -46.48
CA LEU A 44 -10.12 37.09 -45.56
C LEU A 44 -11.37 36.70 -46.35
N LEU A 45 -11.68 35.41 -46.34
CA LEU A 45 -12.88 34.84 -46.93
C LEU A 45 -13.87 34.53 -45.82
N CYS A 46 -15.04 35.14 -45.85
CA CYS A 46 -16.05 34.96 -44.81
C CYS A 46 -17.46 34.89 -45.39
N LYS A 47 -18.13 33.74 -45.20
CA LYS A 47 -19.46 33.42 -45.75
C LYS A 47 -20.60 34.16 -45.05
N ILE A 48 -20.53 35.49 -45.02
CA ILE A 48 -21.46 36.40 -44.35
C ILE A 48 -21.96 37.44 -45.33
N GLN A 49 -23.29 37.55 -45.42
CA GLN A 49 -23.95 38.40 -46.41
C GLN A 49 -24.21 39.83 -45.93
N LEU A 50 -24.29 40.04 -44.62
CA LEU A 50 -24.52 41.35 -44.00
C LEU A 50 -23.98 41.31 -42.57
N GLY A 51 -23.13 42.25 -42.16
CA GLY A 51 -22.53 42.29 -40.82
C GLY A 51 -21.01 42.46 -40.86
N TYR A 52 -20.24 41.63 -40.15
CA TYR A 52 -18.78 41.74 -40.15
C TYR A 52 -18.07 40.43 -39.85
N CYS A 53 -16.79 40.37 -40.23
CA CYS A 53 -15.84 39.34 -39.84
C CYS A 53 -14.54 39.99 -39.38
N SER A 54 -14.02 39.55 -38.24
CA SER A 54 -12.81 40.10 -37.62
C SER A 54 -11.85 39.01 -37.19
N ILE A 55 -10.56 39.31 -37.26
CA ILE A 55 -9.47 38.46 -36.80
C ILE A 55 -8.58 39.29 -35.90
N GLY A 56 -8.24 38.75 -34.73
CA GLY A 56 -7.24 39.31 -33.84
C GLY A 56 -6.01 38.43 -33.77
N LEU A 57 -4.83 39.04 -33.61
CA LEU A 57 -3.53 38.35 -33.59
C LEU A 57 -3.15 37.80 -32.20
N ARG A 58 -4.15 37.65 -31.30
CA ARG A 58 -4.05 37.03 -29.97
C ARG A 58 -5.18 36.04 -29.71
N SER A 59 -5.11 35.29 -28.62
CA SER A 59 -6.17 34.34 -28.21
C SER A 59 -7.40 34.98 -27.53
N SER A 60 -7.35 36.27 -27.22
CA SER A 60 -8.45 37.02 -26.60
C SER A 60 -8.54 38.42 -27.20
N MET A 61 -9.70 39.07 -27.06
CA MET A 61 -9.92 40.48 -27.43
C MET A 61 -9.22 41.47 -26.50
N THR A 62 -8.75 41.07 -25.32
CA THR A 62 -8.00 41.96 -24.43
C THR A 62 -6.59 42.22 -24.96
N ASP A 63 -6.21 43.50 -25.02
CA ASP A 63 -4.95 44.01 -25.57
C ASP A 63 -4.61 43.40 -26.95
N CYS A 64 -5.58 43.38 -27.85
CA CYS A 64 -5.49 42.67 -29.13
C CYS A 64 -5.50 43.61 -30.33
N ASP A 65 -4.48 43.43 -31.18
CA ASP A 65 -4.42 43.88 -32.57
C ASP A 65 -5.50 43.12 -33.35
N MET A 66 -6.42 43.85 -33.98
CA MET A 66 -7.61 43.32 -34.62
C MET A 66 -7.86 43.95 -35.99
N ILE A 67 -8.16 43.10 -36.96
CA ILE A 67 -8.54 43.51 -38.30
C ILE A 67 -9.98 43.11 -38.53
N ALA A 68 -10.82 44.04 -38.98
CA ALA A 68 -12.21 43.72 -39.27
C ALA A 68 -12.70 44.25 -40.62
N ALA A 69 -13.40 43.37 -41.33
CA ALA A 69 -14.13 43.68 -42.55
C ALA A 69 -15.63 43.78 -42.22
N ILE A 70 -16.20 44.96 -42.39
CA ILE A 70 -17.61 45.28 -42.09
C ILE A 70 -18.36 45.50 -43.40
N ASN A 71 -19.41 44.71 -43.62
CA ASN A 71 -20.34 44.80 -44.74
C ASN A 71 -21.69 45.39 -44.28
N ASP A 72 -21.98 46.63 -44.66
CA ASP A 72 -23.22 47.33 -44.33
C ASP A 72 -24.38 47.08 -45.35
N GLY A 73 -24.12 46.25 -46.35
CA GLY A 73 -25.01 45.94 -47.47
C GLY A 73 -24.90 46.89 -48.67
N LYS A 74 -24.04 47.91 -48.60
CA LYS A 74 -23.74 48.85 -49.70
C LYS A 74 -22.25 48.88 -50.04
N SER A 75 -21.38 48.77 -49.04
CA SER A 75 -19.92 48.78 -49.16
C SER A 75 -19.29 47.88 -48.10
N ILE A 76 -18.03 47.49 -48.34
CA ILE A 76 -17.20 46.88 -47.31
C ILE A 76 -16.17 47.89 -46.83
N THR A 77 -16.08 48.03 -45.52
CA THR A 77 -15.04 48.81 -44.84
C THR A 77 -14.10 47.84 -44.16
N LEU A 78 -12.80 47.95 -44.46
CA LEU A 78 -11.74 47.25 -43.75
C LEU A 78 -11.10 48.26 -42.79
N THR A 79 -10.98 47.90 -41.53
CA THR A 79 -10.47 48.81 -40.50
C THR A 79 -9.54 48.07 -39.55
N ASP A 80 -8.48 48.78 -39.18
CA ASP A 80 -7.52 48.40 -38.16
C ASP A 80 -8.00 48.85 -36.78
N TYR A 81 -8.03 47.92 -35.83
CA TYR A 81 -8.61 48.11 -34.50
C TYR A 81 -7.63 47.66 -33.42
N TRP A 82 -7.61 48.43 -32.34
CA TRP A 82 -7.02 47.97 -31.09
C TRP A 82 -8.11 47.73 -30.05
N SER A 83 -8.06 46.54 -29.45
CA SER A 83 -9.03 46.14 -28.43
C SER A 83 -8.35 46.07 -27.07
N ARG A 84 -8.70 46.97 -26.15
CA ARG A 84 -8.17 46.96 -24.76
C ARG A 84 -8.81 45.87 -23.91
N ASP A 85 -10.08 45.57 -24.16
CA ASP A 85 -10.88 44.62 -23.38
C ASP A 85 -11.96 43.92 -24.23
N HIS A 86 -13.04 43.45 -23.62
CA HIS A 86 -14.14 42.78 -24.34
C HIS A 86 -15.26 43.73 -24.81
N ASN A 87 -15.08 45.05 -24.63
CA ASN A 87 -15.99 46.06 -25.17
C ASN A 87 -15.76 46.25 -26.67
N THR A 88 -16.58 47.10 -27.31
CA THR A 88 -16.41 47.43 -28.72
C THR A 88 -15.04 48.10 -28.95
N PRO A 89 -14.17 47.53 -29.80
CA PRO A 89 -12.85 48.11 -30.08
C PRO A 89 -12.96 49.48 -30.75
N LEU A 90 -12.01 50.36 -30.44
CA LEU A 90 -11.80 51.62 -31.15
C LEU A 90 -10.83 51.38 -32.31
N ASP A 91 -10.96 52.18 -33.38
CA ASP A 91 -10.00 52.13 -34.46
C ASP A 91 -8.61 52.56 -33.95
N ASP A 92 -7.56 51.98 -34.51
CA ASP A 92 -6.22 52.11 -33.93
C ASP A 92 -5.73 53.58 -33.90
N LEU A 93 -6.12 54.35 -34.92
CA LEU A 93 -5.90 55.80 -34.97
C LEU A 93 -6.51 56.56 -33.77
N ALA A 94 -7.68 56.16 -33.27
CA ALA A 94 -8.27 56.79 -32.08
C ALA A 94 -7.61 56.36 -30.77
N GLU A 95 -6.91 55.22 -30.77
CA GLU A 95 -6.13 54.74 -29.63
C GLU A 95 -4.72 55.35 -29.58
N GLY A 96 -4.33 56.05 -30.65
CA GLY A 96 -3.06 56.76 -30.79
C GLY A 96 -1.99 56.00 -31.58
N GLY A 97 -2.39 54.94 -32.29
CA GLY A 97 -1.56 54.18 -33.22
C GLY A 97 -1.64 54.68 -34.67
N THR A 98 -1.35 53.79 -35.62
CA THR A 98 -1.28 54.02 -37.05
C THR A 98 -2.12 53.00 -37.81
N ASP A 99 -2.79 53.44 -38.88
CA ASP A 99 -3.49 52.50 -39.77
C ASP A 99 -2.45 51.75 -40.63
N ASP A 100 -2.20 50.49 -40.30
CA ASP A 100 -1.14 49.66 -40.88
C ASP A 100 -1.64 48.68 -41.95
N ILE A 101 -2.89 48.86 -42.39
CA ILE A 101 -3.56 47.98 -43.36
C ILE A 101 -3.72 48.69 -44.71
N TYR A 102 -3.17 48.06 -45.76
CA TYR A 102 -3.31 48.53 -47.13
C TYR A 102 -4.29 47.64 -47.91
N TYR A 103 -5.45 48.18 -48.26
CA TYR A 103 -6.40 47.49 -49.12
C TYR A 103 -5.79 47.17 -50.50
N ILE A 104 -5.84 45.90 -50.93
CA ILE A 104 -5.36 45.49 -52.27
C ILE A 104 -6.53 45.33 -53.23
N SER A 105 -7.47 44.44 -52.91
CA SER A 105 -8.56 44.06 -53.81
C SER A 105 -9.67 43.30 -53.06
N GLY A 106 -10.80 43.10 -53.73
CA GLY A 106 -11.92 42.32 -53.19
C GLY A 106 -13.15 43.17 -52.91
N GLY A 107 -13.90 42.76 -51.88
CA GLY A 107 -15.22 43.27 -51.53
C GLY A 107 -16.17 42.10 -51.30
N LEU A 108 -17.24 42.04 -52.09
CA LEU A 108 -18.21 40.96 -52.03
C LEU A 108 -17.98 39.99 -53.18
N ASP A 109 -17.98 38.69 -52.89
CA ASP A 109 -17.99 37.66 -53.92
C ASP A 109 -19.38 37.52 -54.58
N ASP A 110 -19.50 36.65 -55.59
CA ASP A 110 -20.76 36.38 -56.30
C ASP A 110 -21.90 35.90 -55.37
N SER A 111 -21.55 35.34 -54.20
CA SER A 111 -22.49 34.89 -53.17
C SER A 111 -22.87 35.96 -52.14
N LYS A 112 -22.37 37.19 -52.34
CA LYS A 112 -22.43 38.33 -51.42
C LYS A 112 -21.69 38.10 -50.10
N SER A 113 -20.73 37.18 -50.08
CA SER A 113 -19.86 36.92 -48.94
C SER A 113 -18.68 37.89 -48.94
N ILE A 114 -18.09 38.16 -47.77
CA ILE A 114 -16.90 39.00 -47.67
C ILE A 114 -15.70 38.24 -48.25
N ASP A 115 -15.04 38.84 -49.23
CA ASP A 115 -13.79 38.37 -49.84
C ASP A 115 -12.88 39.58 -50.03
N VAL A 116 -12.02 39.84 -49.05
CA VAL A 116 -11.16 41.03 -49.04
C VAL A 116 -9.70 40.61 -48.92
N THR A 117 -8.84 41.19 -49.76
CA THR A 117 -7.39 41.03 -49.71
C THR A 117 -6.75 42.35 -49.32
N PHE A 118 -5.90 42.31 -48.29
CA PHE A 118 -5.14 43.45 -47.79
C PHE A 118 -3.70 43.07 -47.51
N LYS A 119 -2.86 44.09 -47.35
CA LYS A 119 -1.43 43.98 -47.13
C LYS A 119 -1.06 44.67 -45.82
N ARG A 120 -0.20 44.01 -45.02
CA ARG A 120 0.30 44.52 -43.75
C ARG A 120 1.80 44.23 -43.64
N LYS A 121 2.56 45.05 -42.92
CA LYS A 121 3.97 44.72 -42.63
C LYS A 121 4.06 43.56 -41.64
N LEU A 122 5.14 42.78 -41.72
CA LEU A 122 5.44 41.75 -40.72
C LEU A 122 5.77 42.38 -39.36
N SER A 123 6.40 43.56 -39.36
CA SER A 123 6.57 44.41 -38.18
C SER A 123 6.22 45.84 -38.55
N THR A 124 5.24 46.42 -37.86
CA THR A 124 4.71 47.76 -38.16
C THR A 124 5.43 48.85 -37.39
N GLY A 125 5.93 48.52 -36.19
CA GLY A 125 6.58 49.46 -35.28
C GLY A 125 5.59 50.25 -34.43
N ASP A 126 4.29 49.96 -34.55
CA ASP A 126 3.24 50.47 -33.67
C ASP A 126 3.23 49.69 -32.34
N ILE A 127 2.94 50.40 -31.25
CA ILE A 127 2.80 49.84 -29.90
C ILE A 127 1.51 49.02 -29.72
N TYR A 128 0.50 49.26 -30.58
CA TYR A 128 -0.78 48.58 -30.57
C TYR A 128 -0.85 47.42 -31.58
N ASP A 129 0.25 47.17 -32.29
CA ASP A 129 0.32 46.09 -33.26
C ASP A 129 1.16 44.91 -32.77
N GLN A 130 0.76 43.72 -33.23
CA GLN A 130 1.53 42.52 -33.02
C GLN A 130 2.34 42.15 -34.26
N ASP A 131 3.67 42.06 -34.07
CA ASP A 131 4.57 41.53 -35.07
C ASP A 131 4.15 40.12 -35.51
N ILE A 132 4.07 39.92 -36.82
CA ILE A 132 3.89 38.62 -37.45
C ILE A 132 5.28 38.06 -37.72
N ILE A 133 5.67 37.03 -36.96
CA ILE A 133 6.93 36.33 -37.16
C ILE A 133 6.65 35.02 -37.92
N PRO A 134 7.07 34.91 -39.21
CA PRO A 134 6.82 33.71 -40.00
C PRO A 134 7.32 32.42 -39.36
N ASP A 135 6.59 31.34 -39.58
CA ASP A 135 6.92 29.97 -39.12
C ASP A 135 7.01 29.78 -37.59
N ILE A 136 6.74 30.82 -36.80
CA ILE A 136 6.60 30.73 -35.35
C ILE A 136 5.11 30.54 -35.00
N ARG A 137 4.85 29.69 -34.00
CA ARG A 137 3.49 29.49 -33.48
C ARG A 137 3.06 30.68 -32.64
N GLY A 138 1.98 31.32 -33.05
CA GLY A 138 1.24 32.33 -32.30
C GLY A 138 -0.19 31.86 -32.00
N ASN A 139 -1.05 32.81 -31.67
CA ASN A 139 -2.48 32.58 -31.49
C ASN A 139 -3.26 33.59 -32.33
N ILE A 140 -4.44 33.19 -32.77
CA ILE A 140 -5.43 34.10 -33.34
C ILE A 140 -6.75 33.92 -32.60
N CYS A 141 -7.56 34.96 -32.64
CA CYS A 141 -8.96 34.92 -32.28
C CYS A 141 -9.76 35.46 -33.46
N TRP A 142 -11.02 35.07 -33.55
CA TRP A 142 -11.90 35.57 -34.60
C TRP A 142 -13.28 35.78 -34.04
N GLY A 143 -14.01 36.68 -34.69
CA GLY A 143 -15.39 37.00 -34.35
C GLY A 143 -16.15 37.39 -35.59
N TYR A 144 -17.41 37.00 -35.68
CA TYR A 144 -18.25 37.43 -36.79
C TYR A 144 -19.73 37.49 -36.43
N ARG A 145 -20.44 38.26 -37.24
CA ARG A 145 -21.88 38.48 -37.12
C ARG A 145 -22.51 38.58 -38.50
N ASN A 146 -23.58 37.82 -38.72
CA ASN A 146 -24.35 37.84 -39.97
C ASN A 146 -25.72 38.54 -39.79
N ASN A 147 -25.72 39.85 -39.48
CA ASN A 147 -26.91 40.69 -39.55
C ASN A 147 -26.57 42.19 -39.80
N ARG A 148 -27.62 43.00 -40.05
CA ARG A 148 -27.50 44.45 -40.34
C ARG A 148 -27.16 45.34 -39.13
N LYS A 149 -26.81 44.81 -37.96
CA LYS A 149 -26.61 45.64 -36.76
C LYS A 149 -25.25 46.36 -36.72
N GLY A 150 -24.37 46.17 -37.72
CA GLY A 150 -23.07 46.82 -37.79
C GLY A 150 -22.07 46.30 -36.74
N TRP A 151 -21.08 47.13 -36.40
CA TRP A 151 -20.00 46.84 -35.43
C TRP A 151 -20.55 46.74 -34.00
N THR A 152 -20.99 45.55 -33.63
CA THR A 152 -21.71 45.22 -32.39
C THR A 152 -21.31 43.82 -31.95
N LEU A 153 -21.58 43.41 -30.71
CA LEU A 153 -21.20 42.09 -30.19
C LEU A 153 -21.41 40.93 -31.21
N HIS A 154 -20.33 40.18 -31.46
CA HIS A 154 -20.28 39.05 -32.39
C HIS A 154 -21.31 37.98 -32.00
N SER A 155 -21.85 37.26 -32.98
CA SER A 155 -22.73 36.10 -32.72
C SER A 155 -21.96 34.80 -32.53
N THR A 156 -20.80 34.70 -33.19
CA THR A 156 -19.90 33.56 -33.12
C THR A 156 -18.47 34.06 -33.01
N TYR A 157 -17.65 33.36 -32.24
CA TYR A 157 -16.25 33.68 -32.01
C TYR A 157 -15.48 32.42 -31.66
N GLY A 158 -14.16 32.50 -31.74
CA GLY A 158 -13.27 31.43 -31.31
C GLY A 158 -11.82 31.89 -31.24
N ASP A 159 -10.98 31.00 -30.75
CA ASP A 159 -9.54 31.18 -30.68
C ASP A 159 -8.80 29.88 -31.02
N ALA A 160 -7.60 30.03 -31.56
CA ALA A 160 -6.77 28.91 -31.98
C ALA A 160 -5.30 29.27 -31.91
N SER A 161 -4.47 28.28 -31.62
CA SER A 161 -3.05 28.37 -31.92
C SER A 161 -2.84 28.24 -33.43
N PHE A 162 -2.06 29.15 -34.00
CA PHE A 162 -1.94 29.38 -35.43
C PHE A 162 -0.49 29.75 -35.80
N SER A 163 -0.03 29.37 -36.99
CA SER A 163 1.26 29.84 -37.54
C SER A 163 1.05 30.54 -38.88
N TRP A 164 1.64 31.74 -39.01
CA TRP A 164 1.82 32.42 -40.29
C TRP A 164 2.97 31.73 -41.04
N ALA A 165 2.67 30.58 -41.65
CA ALA A 165 3.66 29.74 -42.30
C ALA A 165 4.20 30.36 -43.59
N SER A 166 5.47 30.10 -43.91
CA SER A 166 6.09 30.44 -45.21
C SER A 166 5.96 29.32 -46.24
N THR A 167 5.69 28.10 -45.79
CA THR A 167 5.56 26.89 -46.61
C THR A 167 4.44 25.99 -46.09
N GLN A 168 3.87 25.15 -46.96
CA GLN A 168 2.79 24.21 -46.60
C GLN A 168 3.13 23.29 -45.41
N SER A 169 4.41 22.91 -45.22
CA SER A 169 4.83 22.03 -44.12
C SER A 169 4.79 22.68 -42.74
N ASN A 170 4.77 24.02 -42.68
CA ASN A 170 4.83 24.78 -41.44
C ASN A 170 3.45 25.27 -40.95
N ILE A 171 2.38 24.95 -41.68
CA ILE A 171 1.00 25.29 -41.29
C ILE A 171 0.63 24.54 -40.00
N TYR A 172 0.16 25.30 -39.01
CA TYR A 172 -0.34 24.78 -37.75
C TYR A 172 -1.64 25.50 -37.39
N PHE A 173 -2.68 24.74 -37.09
CA PHE A 173 -3.96 25.25 -36.61
C PHE A 173 -4.58 24.28 -35.59
N SER A 174 -4.86 24.74 -34.38
CA SER A 174 -5.51 23.94 -33.34
C SER A 174 -6.39 24.82 -32.45
N THR A 175 -7.68 24.52 -32.38
CA THR A 175 -8.64 25.31 -31.60
C THR A 175 -8.55 25.00 -30.10
N SER A 176 -8.57 26.03 -29.26
CA SER A 176 -8.41 25.90 -27.80
C SER A 176 -9.55 25.12 -27.15
N LYS A 177 -10.76 25.22 -27.71
CA LYS A 177 -11.95 24.47 -27.26
C LYS A 177 -11.78 22.96 -27.36
N GLN A 178 -11.04 22.46 -28.36
CA GLN A 178 -10.82 21.03 -28.54
C GLN A 178 -9.79 20.49 -27.55
N GLN A 179 -8.71 21.23 -27.31
CA GLN A 179 -7.64 20.83 -26.39
C GLN A 179 -8.12 20.80 -24.93
N THR A 180 -8.86 21.82 -24.49
CA THR A 180 -9.45 21.90 -23.15
C THR A 180 -10.53 20.83 -22.91
N TYR A 181 -11.33 20.49 -23.93
CA TYR A 181 -12.29 19.39 -23.84
C TYR A 181 -11.59 18.02 -23.71
N ASN A 182 -10.55 17.77 -24.51
CA ASN A 182 -9.73 16.56 -24.41
C ASN A 182 -9.05 16.44 -23.04
N HIS A 183 -8.58 17.55 -22.46
CA HIS A 183 -8.09 17.59 -21.09
C HIS A 183 -9.17 17.15 -20.09
N GLY A 184 -10.39 17.70 -20.19
CA GLY A 184 -11.51 17.33 -19.32
C GLY A 184 -11.82 15.82 -19.35
N ILE A 185 -11.84 15.21 -20.54
CA ILE A 185 -12.03 13.75 -20.70
C ILE A 185 -10.87 12.98 -20.08
N ALA A 186 -9.62 13.36 -20.40
CA ALA A 186 -8.43 12.68 -19.89
C ALA A 186 -8.36 12.72 -18.35
N MET A 187 -8.64 13.87 -17.74
CA MET A 187 -8.69 14.03 -16.28
C MET A 187 -9.83 13.22 -15.66
N SER A 188 -10.99 13.16 -16.33
CA SER A 188 -12.11 12.34 -15.88
C SER A 188 -11.77 10.86 -15.85
N LEU A 189 -11.16 10.33 -16.92
CA LEU A 189 -10.71 8.93 -16.95
C LEU A 189 -9.64 8.64 -15.88
N SER A 190 -8.71 9.56 -15.68
CA SER A 190 -7.64 9.46 -14.68
C SER A 190 -8.19 9.40 -13.25
N TRP A 191 -9.01 10.38 -12.85
CA TRP A 191 -9.41 10.59 -11.46
C TRP A 191 -10.74 9.95 -11.09
N LEU A 192 -11.69 9.84 -12.02
CA LEU A 192 -13.01 9.24 -11.79
C LEU A 192 -13.03 7.72 -12.04
N PHE A 193 -12.05 7.17 -12.76
CA PHE A 193 -12.02 5.74 -13.08
C PHE A 193 -10.75 5.05 -12.58
N PHE A 194 -9.59 5.34 -13.15
CA PHE A 194 -8.34 4.62 -12.81
C PHE A 194 -7.93 4.81 -11.34
N SER A 195 -7.96 6.05 -10.84
CA SER A 195 -7.64 6.36 -9.45
C SER A 195 -8.54 5.64 -8.46
N ILE A 196 -9.85 5.65 -8.70
CA ILE A 196 -10.86 5.03 -7.83
C ILE A 196 -10.66 3.51 -7.78
N ILE A 197 -10.52 2.86 -8.93
CA ILE A 197 -10.33 1.41 -9.02
C ILE A 197 -8.98 1.00 -8.40
N GLY A 198 -7.90 1.73 -8.69
CA GLY A 198 -6.57 1.48 -8.13
C GLY A 198 -6.54 1.55 -6.59
N ILE A 199 -7.26 2.50 -6.00
CA ILE A 199 -7.39 2.64 -4.53
C ILE A 199 -8.34 1.58 -3.96
N PHE A 200 -9.43 1.25 -4.65
CA PHE A 200 -10.37 0.22 -4.23
C PHE A 200 -9.69 -1.16 -4.12
N ILE A 201 -8.89 -1.51 -5.13
CA ILE A 201 -8.13 -2.77 -5.17
C ILE A 201 -7.11 -2.83 -4.02
N SER A 202 -6.34 -1.76 -3.82
CA SER A 202 -5.36 -1.72 -2.73
C SER A 202 -6.00 -1.75 -1.34
N ARG A 203 -7.26 -1.32 -1.20
CA ARG A 203 -7.98 -1.38 0.08
C ARG A 203 -8.52 -2.78 0.39
N TYR A 204 -9.15 -3.45 -0.58
CA TYR A 204 -9.94 -4.65 -0.31
C TYR A 204 -9.31 -5.97 -0.77
N PHE A 205 -8.31 -5.91 -1.67
CA PHE A 205 -7.73 -7.09 -2.31
C PHE A 205 -6.26 -7.35 -1.93
N LYS A 206 -5.74 -6.75 -0.85
CA LYS A 206 -4.34 -6.96 -0.37
C LYS A 206 -3.91 -8.44 -0.16
N HIS A 207 -4.86 -9.36 -0.08
CA HIS A 207 -4.63 -10.78 0.12
C HIS A 207 -4.36 -11.54 -1.19
N THR A 208 -4.64 -10.96 -2.36
CA THR A 208 -4.36 -11.58 -3.65
C THR A 208 -2.92 -11.29 -4.08
N PHE A 209 -2.40 -12.02 -5.08
CA PHE A 209 -1.05 -11.74 -5.61
C PHE A 209 -1.03 -10.56 -6.61
N TRP A 210 -2.18 -10.27 -7.23
CA TRP A 210 -2.28 -9.32 -8.34
C TRP A 210 -2.58 -7.87 -7.91
N TRP A 211 -3.05 -7.64 -6.68
CA TRP A 211 -3.52 -6.31 -6.26
C TRP A 211 -2.43 -5.23 -6.43
N LEU A 212 -1.18 -5.57 -6.14
CA LEU A 212 -0.06 -4.61 -6.18
C LEU A 212 0.20 -4.18 -7.62
N TYR A 213 0.18 -5.12 -8.56
CA TYR A 213 0.38 -4.84 -9.98
C TYR A 213 -0.73 -3.97 -10.54
N VAL A 214 -1.99 -4.28 -10.22
CA VAL A 214 -3.12 -3.48 -10.72
C VAL A 214 -3.14 -2.09 -10.08
N HIS A 215 -2.81 -1.99 -8.79
CA HIS A 215 -2.68 -0.70 -8.11
C HIS A 215 -1.58 0.17 -8.74
N ILE A 216 -0.39 -0.39 -8.96
CA ILE A 216 0.72 0.32 -9.60
C ILE A 216 0.34 0.72 -11.02
N LEU A 217 -0.18 -0.20 -11.83
CA LEU A 217 -0.50 0.06 -13.23
C LEU A 217 -1.52 1.20 -13.39
N LEU A 218 -2.67 1.09 -12.70
CA LEU A 218 -3.74 2.09 -12.84
C LEU A 218 -3.33 3.46 -12.32
N LEU A 219 -2.66 3.53 -11.16
CA LEU A 219 -2.24 4.80 -10.60
C LEU A 219 -1.06 5.41 -11.36
N PHE A 220 -0.18 4.60 -11.93
CA PHE A 220 0.91 5.10 -12.77
C PHE A 220 0.38 5.68 -14.08
N ILE A 221 -0.61 5.03 -14.71
CA ILE A 221 -1.33 5.57 -15.88
C ILE A 221 -2.01 6.90 -15.50
N SER A 222 -2.72 6.95 -14.38
CA SER A 222 -3.37 8.17 -13.87
C SER A 222 -2.36 9.30 -13.63
N SER A 223 -1.21 9.00 -13.03
CA SER A 223 -0.12 9.95 -12.83
C SER A 223 0.43 10.49 -14.14
N PHE A 224 0.66 9.63 -15.13
CA PHE A 224 1.21 10.02 -16.42
C PHE A 224 0.24 10.89 -17.22
N ILE A 225 -1.05 10.52 -17.25
CA ILE A 225 -2.12 11.32 -17.85
C ILE A 225 -2.18 12.70 -17.18
N THR A 226 -2.12 12.75 -15.85
CA THR A 226 -2.16 14.02 -15.09
C THR A 226 -0.98 14.92 -15.45
N ILE A 227 0.23 14.38 -15.50
CA ILE A 227 1.44 15.14 -15.83
C ILE A 227 1.37 15.65 -17.28
N ILE A 228 1.15 14.77 -18.26
CA ILE A 228 1.11 15.15 -19.68
C ILE A 228 0.03 16.18 -19.94
N SER A 229 -1.20 15.91 -19.49
CA SER A 229 -2.33 16.78 -19.79
C SER A 229 -2.19 18.15 -19.12
N SER A 230 -1.65 18.22 -17.91
CA SER A 230 -1.37 19.50 -17.23
C SER A 230 -0.20 20.25 -17.88
N SER A 231 0.82 19.54 -18.37
CA SER A 231 1.96 20.16 -19.07
C SER A 231 1.61 20.72 -20.45
N LEU A 232 0.70 20.05 -21.19
CA LEU A 232 0.21 20.56 -22.47
C LEU A 232 -0.53 21.89 -22.26
N LEU A 233 -1.50 21.92 -21.34
CA LEU A 233 -2.22 23.16 -21.05
C LEU A 233 -1.32 24.26 -20.46
N TYR A 234 -0.33 23.92 -19.63
CA TYR A 234 0.61 24.92 -19.13
C TYR A 234 1.41 25.60 -20.26
N LYS A 235 1.75 24.86 -21.31
CA LYS A 235 2.45 25.41 -22.48
C LYS A 235 1.55 26.37 -23.28
N ASP A 236 0.26 26.08 -23.32
CA ASP A 236 -0.74 26.88 -24.01
C ASP A 236 -1.23 28.08 -23.15
N ASP A 237 -1.09 27.99 -21.81
CA ASP A 237 -1.51 28.97 -20.80
C ASP A 237 -0.37 29.87 -20.26
N MET A 238 0.61 30.28 -21.08
CA MET A 238 1.65 31.27 -20.71
C MET A 238 1.09 32.71 -20.47
N TYR A 239 -0.12 32.82 -19.93
CA TYR A 239 -0.84 34.07 -19.68
C TYR A 239 -0.42 34.74 -18.36
N PRO A 240 -0.46 36.07 -18.27
CA PRO A 240 -0.46 36.79 -17.00
C PRO A 240 -1.66 36.39 -16.15
N ALA A 241 -1.47 36.12 -14.85
CA ALA A 241 -2.54 35.69 -13.94
C ALA A 241 -3.75 36.67 -13.89
N SER A 242 -3.57 37.91 -14.34
CA SER A 242 -4.60 38.95 -14.40
C SER A 242 -5.66 38.75 -15.48
N SER A 243 -5.41 37.96 -16.53
CA SER A 243 -6.36 37.75 -17.64
C SER A 243 -7.28 36.53 -17.45
N MET A 244 -7.08 35.75 -16.38
CA MET A 244 -7.86 34.53 -16.13
C MET A 244 -9.11 34.80 -15.28
N SER A 245 -10.23 34.15 -15.62
CA SER A 245 -11.38 34.11 -14.71
C SER A 245 -10.99 33.47 -13.39
N LYS A 246 -11.56 33.93 -12.27
CA LYS A 246 -11.29 33.39 -10.93
C LYS A 246 -11.46 31.86 -10.87
N LYS A 247 -12.51 31.33 -11.51
CA LYS A 247 -12.76 29.87 -11.56
C LYS A 247 -11.67 29.12 -12.32
N THR A 248 -11.25 29.64 -13.47
CA THR A 248 -10.17 29.04 -14.28
C THR A 248 -8.83 29.10 -13.55
N PHE A 249 -8.55 30.22 -12.88
CA PHE A 249 -7.36 30.39 -12.06
C PHE A 249 -7.32 29.35 -10.92
N ASP A 250 -8.39 29.24 -10.14
CA ASP A 250 -8.48 28.29 -9.02
C ASP A 250 -8.29 26.84 -9.50
N HIS A 251 -8.94 26.45 -10.60
CA HIS A 251 -8.80 25.12 -11.22
C HIS A 251 -7.35 24.83 -11.66
N SER A 252 -6.72 25.79 -12.35
CA SER A 252 -5.34 25.68 -12.83
C SER A 252 -4.34 25.57 -11.67
N ARG A 253 -4.50 26.38 -10.61
CA ARG A 253 -3.61 26.33 -9.43
C ARG A 253 -3.74 25.01 -8.68
N ILE A 254 -4.96 24.50 -8.48
CA ILE A 254 -5.17 23.18 -7.86
C ILE A 254 -4.53 22.09 -8.73
N GLY A 255 -4.75 22.10 -10.04
CA GLY A 255 -4.17 21.12 -10.97
C GLY A 255 -2.64 21.10 -10.98
N MET A 256 -2.00 22.26 -10.91
CA MET A 256 -0.54 22.40 -10.82
C MET A 256 0.01 21.83 -9.50
N ILE A 257 -0.59 22.18 -8.37
CA ILE A 257 -0.20 21.64 -7.06
C ILE A 257 -0.35 20.11 -7.05
N MET A 258 -1.47 19.61 -7.57
CA MET A 258 -1.71 18.18 -7.71
C MET A 258 -0.64 17.49 -8.55
N SER A 259 -0.25 18.06 -9.69
CA SER A 259 0.79 17.51 -10.56
C SER A 259 2.12 17.34 -9.83
N SER A 260 2.51 18.30 -8.98
CA SER A 260 3.70 18.17 -8.14
C SER A 260 3.56 17.07 -7.08
N ILE A 261 2.41 16.99 -6.40
CA ILE A 261 2.17 15.98 -5.35
C ILE A 261 2.11 14.56 -5.94
N VAL A 262 1.62 14.40 -7.17
CA VAL A 262 1.60 13.13 -7.90
C VAL A 262 3.01 12.57 -8.09
N ILE A 263 4.01 13.42 -8.37
CA ILE A 263 5.41 12.99 -8.48
C ILE A 263 5.92 12.49 -7.12
N SER A 264 5.66 13.24 -6.04
CA SER A 264 5.99 12.78 -4.68
C SER A 264 5.30 11.47 -4.35
N GLN A 265 4.10 11.24 -4.87
CA GLN A 265 3.38 9.99 -4.63
C GLN A 265 4.02 8.77 -5.28
N CYS A 266 4.43 8.91 -6.54
CA CYS A 266 5.18 7.88 -7.22
C CYS A 266 6.48 7.59 -6.45
N ALA A 267 7.19 8.63 -6.01
CA ALA A 267 8.41 8.48 -5.22
C ALA A 267 8.17 7.73 -3.90
N PHE A 268 7.15 8.11 -3.11
CA PHE A 268 6.81 7.40 -1.87
C PHE A 268 6.36 5.97 -2.12
N GLY A 269 5.59 5.72 -3.18
CA GLY A 269 5.17 4.37 -3.57
C GLY A 269 6.37 3.46 -3.87
N PHE A 270 7.26 3.88 -4.76
CA PHE A 270 8.45 3.10 -5.12
C PHE A 270 9.45 2.98 -3.98
N LEU A 271 9.69 4.05 -3.21
CA LEU A 271 10.59 4.00 -2.06
C LEU A 271 10.04 3.08 -0.98
N SER A 272 8.72 3.12 -0.70
CA SER A 272 8.11 2.19 0.25
C SER A 272 8.27 0.74 -0.21
N LEU A 273 8.12 0.45 -1.50
CA LEU A 273 8.33 -0.88 -2.07
C LEU A 273 9.79 -1.32 -1.96
N TYR A 274 10.74 -0.43 -2.26
CA TYR A 274 12.17 -0.67 -2.11
C TYR A 274 12.52 -1.03 -0.67
N ILE A 275 12.14 -0.18 0.30
CA ILE A 275 12.39 -0.40 1.73
C ILE A 275 11.75 -1.71 2.19
N LYS A 276 10.54 -2.02 1.72
CA LYS A 276 9.81 -3.25 2.04
C LYS A 276 10.51 -4.54 1.57
N ILE A 277 11.22 -4.46 0.45
CA ILE A 277 11.89 -5.61 -0.19
C ILE A 277 13.33 -5.74 0.30
N PHE A 278 14.05 -4.63 0.49
CA PHE A 278 15.51 -4.61 0.65
C PHE A 278 16.02 -4.16 2.02
N THR A 279 15.16 -3.65 2.91
CA THR A 279 15.61 -3.17 4.22
C THR A 279 14.78 -3.72 5.39
N LYS A 280 15.42 -3.82 6.56
CA LYS A 280 14.76 -4.14 7.85
C LYS A 280 14.29 -2.89 8.61
N ASN A 281 14.41 -1.68 8.03
CA ASN A 281 14.08 -0.44 8.71
C ASN A 281 12.56 -0.19 8.73
N LEU A 282 11.90 -0.77 9.73
CA LEU A 282 10.45 -0.73 9.86
C LEU A 282 9.91 0.66 10.25
N GLN A 283 10.69 1.47 10.97
CA GLN A 283 10.27 2.83 11.33
C GLN A 283 10.15 3.69 10.07
N LEU A 284 11.19 3.69 9.23
CA LEU A 284 11.17 4.38 7.94
C LEU A 284 10.05 3.85 7.04
N LEU A 285 9.89 2.51 6.96
CA LEU A 285 8.81 1.90 6.20
C LEU A 285 7.43 2.39 6.66
N THR A 286 7.22 2.47 7.97
CA THR A 286 5.95 2.91 8.55
C THR A 286 5.66 4.38 8.22
N ILE A 287 6.67 5.25 8.29
CA ILE A 287 6.55 6.66 7.91
C ILE A 287 6.18 6.79 6.42
N LEU A 288 6.91 6.10 5.54
CA LEU A 288 6.68 6.15 4.10
C LEU A 288 5.28 5.64 3.71
N ILE A 289 4.83 4.53 4.29
CA ILE A 289 3.49 3.99 4.04
C ILE A 289 2.41 4.97 4.50
N ARG A 290 2.60 5.63 5.66
CA ARG A 290 1.67 6.65 6.16
C ARG A 290 1.64 7.88 5.26
N ALA A 291 2.82 8.38 4.87
CA ALA A 291 2.94 9.50 3.94
C ALA A 291 2.21 9.20 2.62
N HIS A 292 2.54 8.07 1.97
CA HIS A 292 1.89 7.60 0.74
C HIS A 292 0.36 7.49 0.88
N LYS A 293 -0.13 7.00 2.02
CA LYS A 293 -1.58 6.88 2.25
C LYS A 293 -2.26 8.24 2.41
N ILE A 294 -1.65 9.15 3.18
CA ILE A 294 -2.22 10.49 3.44
C ILE A 294 -2.25 11.30 2.15
N THR A 295 -1.11 11.42 1.47
CA THR A 295 -1.03 12.18 0.22
C THR A 295 -1.94 11.58 -0.86
N GLY A 296 -2.25 10.28 -0.78
CA GLY A 296 -3.05 9.57 -1.79
C GLY A 296 -4.52 9.86 -1.66
N TYR A 297 -5.02 9.90 -0.43
CA TYR A 297 -6.39 10.35 -0.18
C TYR A 297 -6.56 11.84 -0.45
N SER A 298 -5.59 12.68 -0.09
CA SER A 298 -5.64 14.10 -0.41
C SER A 298 -5.72 14.34 -1.91
N LEU A 299 -4.88 13.66 -2.70
CA LEU A 299 -4.94 13.74 -4.16
C LEU A 299 -6.26 13.25 -4.74
N LEU A 300 -6.80 12.12 -4.25
CA LEU A 300 -8.10 11.65 -4.72
C LEU A 300 -9.18 12.70 -4.47
N ILE A 301 -9.27 13.24 -3.25
CA ILE A 301 -10.28 14.24 -2.90
C ILE A 301 -10.13 15.50 -3.76
N CYS A 302 -8.92 16.05 -3.87
CA CYS A 302 -8.65 17.21 -4.70
C CYS A 302 -8.93 16.93 -6.18
N GLY A 303 -8.61 15.74 -6.69
CA GLY A 303 -8.83 15.36 -8.08
C GLY A 303 -10.30 15.21 -8.43
N LEU A 304 -11.11 14.65 -7.53
CA LEU A 304 -12.56 14.65 -7.69
C LEU A 304 -13.06 16.10 -7.78
N ILE A 305 -12.80 16.94 -6.78
CA ILE A 305 -13.23 18.35 -6.74
C ILE A 305 -12.78 19.11 -8.00
N ASN A 306 -11.54 18.91 -8.44
CA ASN A 306 -10.99 19.60 -9.59
C ASN A 306 -11.65 19.16 -10.92
N CYS A 307 -12.02 17.89 -11.06
CA CYS A 307 -12.80 17.42 -12.22
C CYS A 307 -14.19 18.06 -12.27
N PHE A 308 -14.86 18.23 -11.13
CA PHE A 308 -16.15 18.91 -11.07
C PHE A 308 -16.03 20.38 -11.51
N TYR A 309 -15.03 21.10 -10.98
CA TYR A 309 -14.77 22.49 -11.40
C TYR A 309 -14.38 22.60 -12.87
N GLY A 310 -13.60 21.66 -13.42
CA GLY A 310 -13.24 21.64 -14.83
C GLY A 310 -14.48 21.59 -15.75
N TRP A 311 -15.43 20.70 -15.46
CA TRP A 311 -16.67 20.62 -16.25
C TRP A 311 -17.62 21.79 -16.03
N ASP A 312 -17.64 22.40 -14.82
CA ASP A 312 -18.40 23.62 -14.56
C ASP A 312 -17.88 24.81 -15.38
N ILE A 313 -16.56 24.93 -15.55
CA ILE A 313 -15.93 25.96 -16.40
C ILE A 313 -16.39 25.80 -17.86
N TYR A 314 -16.45 24.57 -18.38
CA TYR A 314 -16.91 24.31 -19.75
C TYR A 314 -18.43 24.48 -19.92
N LYS A 315 -19.18 24.59 -18.82
CA LYS A 315 -20.66 24.54 -18.79
C LYS A 315 -21.22 23.29 -19.48
N ASP A 316 -20.47 22.19 -19.52
CA ASP A 316 -20.93 20.92 -20.09
C ASP A 316 -21.85 20.20 -19.11
N LYS A 317 -23.14 20.15 -19.43
CA LYS A 317 -24.13 19.49 -18.56
C LYS A 317 -23.90 17.98 -18.49
N ILE A 318 -23.46 17.36 -19.58
CA ILE A 318 -23.27 15.92 -19.64
C ILE A 318 -22.09 15.50 -18.75
N GLY A 319 -20.93 16.13 -18.90
CA GLY A 319 -19.73 15.90 -18.10
C GLY A 319 -19.96 16.12 -16.60
N LEU A 320 -20.71 17.16 -16.23
CA LEU A 320 -21.12 17.41 -14.84
C LEU A 320 -22.00 16.28 -14.28
N VAL A 321 -23.04 15.87 -15.01
CA VAL A 321 -23.94 14.79 -14.58
C VAL A 321 -23.19 13.47 -14.44
N LEU A 322 -22.32 13.13 -15.41
CA LEU A 322 -21.49 11.93 -15.36
C LEU A 322 -20.54 11.96 -14.16
N THR A 323 -19.92 13.11 -13.87
CA THR A 323 -19.03 13.26 -12.72
C THR A 323 -19.75 12.99 -11.40
N VAL A 324 -20.93 13.60 -11.20
CA VAL A 324 -21.76 13.38 -10.00
C VAL A 324 -22.23 11.94 -9.89
N LEU A 325 -22.64 11.32 -11.00
CA LEU A 325 -23.04 9.92 -11.05
C LEU A 325 -21.90 9.01 -10.55
N VAL A 326 -20.67 9.24 -11.03
CA VAL A 326 -19.50 8.44 -10.63
C VAL A 326 -19.20 8.62 -9.13
N TYR A 327 -19.39 9.82 -8.56
CA TYR A 327 -19.25 10.01 -7.11
C TYR A 327 -20.24 9.16 -6.33
N ILE A 328 -21.51 9.18 -6.72
CA ILE A 328 -22.57 8.42 -6.06
C ILE A 328 -22.25 6.92 -6.14
N ILE A 329 -21.92 6.42 -7.34
CA ILE A 329 -21.55 5.02 -7.55
C ILE A 329 -20.35 4.64 -6.69
N SER A 330 -19.32 5.49 -6.64
CA SER A 330 -18.12 5.22 -5.84
C SER A 330 -18.44 5.13 -4.36
N ILE A 331 -19.23 6.06 -3.82
CA ILE A 331 -19.68 6.03 -2.41
C ILE A 331 -20.46 4.75 -2.12
N LEU A 332 -21.39 4.36 -3.00
CA LEU A 332 -22.17 3.14 -2.85
C LEU A 332 -21.31 1.88 -2.91
N VAL A 333 -20.33 1.82 -3.82
CA VAL A 333 -19.42 0.68 -3.96
C VAL A 333 -18.50 0.55 -2.75
N PHE A 334 -17.84 1.63 -2.30
CA PHE A 334 -17.00 1.59 -1.10
C PHE A 334 -17.81 1.29 0.16
N GLY A 335 -18.96 1.96 0.34
CA GLY A 335 -19.85 1.74 1.48
C GLY A 335 -20.39 0.31 1.51
N GLY A 336 -20.89 -0.18 0.37
CA GLY A 336 -21.39 -1.55 0.22
C GLY A 336 -20.31 -2.60 0.50
N PHE A 337 -19.07 -2.39 0.03
CA PHE A 337 -17.96 -3.29 0.33
C PHE A 337 -17.51 -3.25 1.80
N GLU A 338 -17.54 -2.10 2.47
CA GLU A 338 -17.27 -2.04 3.92
C GLU A 338 -18.35 -2.81 4.70
N VAL A 339 -19.63 -2.60 4.37
CA VAL A 339 -20.74 -3.35 4.98
C VAL A 339 -20.57 -4.85 4.73
N TYR A 340 -20.26 -5.25 3.50
CA TYR A 340 -19.98 -6.65 3.15
C TYR A 340 -18.81 -7.22 3.97
N GLN A 341 -17.72 -6.45 4.13
CA GLN A 341 -16.58 -6.90 4.91
C GLN A 341 -16.92 -7.08 6.38
N VAL A 342 -17.60 -6.12 7.00
CA VAL A 342 -17.94 -6.15 8.42
C VAL A 342 -18.97 -7.23 8.72
N LEU A 343 -20.02 -7.35 7.91
CA LEU A 343 -21.14 -8.27 8.17
C LEU A 343 -20.85 -9.70 7.75
N PHE A 344 -20.19 -9.91 6.61
CA PHE A 344 -20.03 -11.24 6.02
C PHE A 344 -18.58 -11.71 6.04
N LYS A 345 -17.65 -10.98 5.42
CA LYS A 345 -16.28 -11.48 5.19
C LYS A 345 -15.51 -11.69 6.50
N ASN A 346 -15.54 -10.73 7.41
CA ASN A 346 -14.82 -10.81 8.69
C ASN A 346 -15.41 -11.89 9.61
N LYS A 347 -16.70 -12.20 9.45
CA LYS A 347 -17.39 -13.26 10.20
C LYS A 347 -17.30 -14.64 9.53
N ARG A 348 -16.81 -14.71 8.29
CA ARG A 348 -16.71 -15.97 7.54
C ARG A 348 -15.72 -16.88 8.24
N LYS A 349 -16.22 -17.97 8.82
CA LYS A 349 -15.39 -19.07 9.28
C LYS A 349 -14.87 -19.80 8.04
N ILE A 350 -13.57 -20.10 8.04
CA ILE A 350 -13.01 -20.98 7.02
C ILE A 350 -13.68 -22.33 7.17
N ASN A 351 -14.04 -22.94 6.05
CA ASN A 351 -14.54 -24.31 6.07
C ASN A 351 -13.34 -25.24 6.22
N ILE A 352 -12.88 -25.38 7.47
CA ILE A 352 -11.70 -26.14 7.86
C ILE A 352 -11.80 -27.59 7.34
N CYS A 353 -13.02 -28.14 7.29
CA CYS A 353 -13.29 -29.50 6.82
C CYS A 353 -12.89 -29.76 5.36
N LYS A 354 -12.65 -28.72 4.55
CA LYS A 354 -12.19 -28.87 3.16
C LYS A 354 -10.67 -28.79 3.01
N LEU A 355 -9.94 -28.44 4.06
CA LEU A 355 -8.48 -28.35 4.00
C LEU A 355 -7.87 -29.75 4.11
N PRO A 356 -6.83 -30.08 3.31
CA PRO A 356 -6.10 -31.31 3.45
C PRO A 356 -5.38 -31.36 4.80
N GLN A 357 -5.23 -32.57 5.35
CA GLN A 357 -4.45 -32.78 6.58
C GLN A 357 -2.96 -32.87 6.27
N LEU A 358 -2.14 -32.25 7.12
CA LEU A 358 -0.68 -32.24 6.99
C LEU A 358 -0.03 -32.43 8.37
N THR A 359 1.05 -33.21 8.43
CA THR A 359 1.86 -33.31 9.66
C THR A 359 2.87 -32.16 9.72
N HIS A 360 3.30 -31.79 10.94
CA HIS A 360 4.36 -30.78 11.12
C HIS A 360 5.64 -31.17 10.38
N GLU A 361 6.03 -32.45 10.42
CA GLU A 361 7.24 -32.95 9.75
C GLU A 361 7.18 -32.73 8.23
N LYS A 362 6.06 -33.09 7.60
CA LYS A 362 5.88 -32.91 6.16
C LYS A 362 5.84 -31.43 5.77
N ALA A 363 5.24 -30.58 6.61
CA ALA A 363 5.28 -29.13 6.41
C ALA A 363 6.71 -28.57 6.48
N MET A 364 7.52 -29.03 7.44
CA MET A 364 8.93 -28.65 7.57
C MET A 364 9.78 -29.17 6.41
N GLU A 365 9.50 -30.37 5.88
CA GLU A 365 10.12 -30.88 4.66
C GLU A 365 9.80 -30.00 3.45
N MET A 366 8.54 -29.59 3.28
CA MET A 366 8.15 -28.65 2.23
C MET A 366 8.90 -27.31 2.36
N ILE A 367 9.07 -26.80 3.58
CA ILE A 367 9.86 -25.58 3.86
C ILE A 367 11.31 -25.76 3.44
N LYS A 368 11.93 -26.90 3.80
CA LYS A 368 13.29 -27.25 3.39
C LYS A 368 13.43 -27.30 1.87
N ASN A 369 12.39 -27.76 1.17
CA ASN A 369 12.29 -27.76 -0.30
C ASN A 369 11.91 -26.39 -0.90
N GLY A 370 11.92 -25.31 -0.10
CA GLY A 370 11.74 -23.93 -0.57
C GLY A 370 10.33 -23.35 -0.41
N ALA A 371 9.37 -24.12 0.13
CA ALA A 371 8.04 -23.60 0.40
C ALA A 371 8.07 -22.49 1.46
N LYS A 372 7.23 -21.48 1.29
CA LYS A 372 7.12 -20.33 2.21
C LYS A 372 5.91 -20.53 3.12
N LEU A 373 6.08 -21.40 4.11
CA LEU A 373 5.02 -21.80 5.03
C LEU A 373 5.27 -21.28 6.45
N ILE A 374 4.20 -20.88 7.13
CA ILE A 374 4.16 -20.55 8.56
C ILE A 374 3.02 -21.31 9.22
N PHE A 375 3.11 -21.52 10.53
CA PHE A 375 2.05 -22.15 11.30
C PHE A 375 1.22 -21.09 12.03
N ALA A 376 -0.06 -21.39 12.21
CA ALA A 376 -1.00 -20.56 12.94
C ALA A 376 -2.00 -21.44 13.68
N ASP A 377 -1.84 -21.61 14.99
CA ASP A 377 -2.67 -22.56 15.74
C ASP A 377 -2.54 -23.99 15.15
N ASP A 378 -3.61 -24.49 14.54
CA ASP A 378 -3.71 -25.75 13.82
C ASP A 378 -3.55 -25.62 12.30
N LEU A 379 -3.34 -24.42 11.77
CA LEU A 379 -3.32 -24.16 10.32
C LEU A 379 -1.90 -24.05 9.77
N VAL A 380 -1.73 -24.48 8.52
CA VAL A 380 -0.51 -24.28 7.71
C VAL A 380 -0.81 -23.24 6.64
N LEU A 381 -0.08 -22.13 6.65
CA LEU A 381 -0.35 -20.96 5.82
C LEU A 381 0.71 -20.82 4.75
N ASN A 382 0.30 -20.59 3.50
CA ASN A 382 1.21 -20.23 2.43
C ASN A 382 1.32 -18.71 2.33
N VAL A 383 2.50 -18.18 2.66
CA VAL A 383 2.73 -16.73 2.70
C VAL A 383 3.48 -16.19 1.50
N LYS A 384 3.88 -17.02 0.52
CA LYS A 384 4.74 -16.64 -0.62
C LYS A 384 4.34 -15.29 -1.25
N TYR A 385 3.06 -15.12 -1.56
CA TYR A 385 2.55 -13.89 -2.19
C TYR A 385 2.17 -12.80 -1.18
N PHE A 386 1.88 -13.19 0.07
CA PHE A 386 1.48 -12.26 1.11
C PHE A 386 2.66 -11.45 1.68
N MET A 387 3.90 -11.94 1.56
CA MET A 387 5.10 -11.24 2.06
C MET A 387 5.19 -9.79 1.57
N LEU A 388 4.85 -9.56 0.29
CA LEU A 388 4.86 -8.23 -0.33
C LEU A 388 3.62 -7.39 0.00
N SER A 389 2.58 -8.00 0.58
CA SER A 389 1.35 -7.32 1.00
C SER A 389 1.40 -6.95 2.48
N HIS A 390 2.15 -7.69 3.29
CA HIS A 390 2.25 -7.50 4.73
C HIS A 390 2.76 -6.07 5.09
N PRO A 391 2.13 -5.33 6.03
CA PRO A 391 2.54 -3.97 6.39
C PRO A 391 3.97 -3.87 6.90
N GLY A 392 4.45 -4.90 7.60
CA GLY A 392 5.81 -4.98 8.14
C GLY A 392 6.89 -5.40 7.14
N GLY A 393 6.52 -5.65 5.89
CA GLY A 393 7.44 -6.01 4.82
C GLY A 393 7.86 -7.48 4.78
N ARG A 394 8.71 -7.78 3.78
CA ARG A 394 9.08 -9.15 3.42
C ARG A 394 9.94 -9.82 4.50
N TYR A 395 10.85 -9.06 5.12
CA TYR A 395 11.79 -9.58 6.12
C TYR A 395 11.09 -10.18 7.34
N MET A 396 10.05 -9.49 7.85
CA MET A 396 9.26 -9.98 8.98
C MET A 396 8.72 -11.38 8.73
N ILE A 397 8.11 -11.59 7.57
CA ILE A 397 7.51 -12.88 7.24
C ILE A 397 8.58 -13.93 6.93
N ASN A 398 9.70 -13.53 6.32
CA ASN A 398 10.77 -14.46 5.95
C ASN A 398 11.47 -15.07 7.17
N GLU A 399 11.61 -14.31 8.25
CA GLU A 399 12.23 -14.79 9.49
C GLU A 399 11.30 -15.69 10.32
N CYS A 400 9.99 -15.63 10.07
CA CYS A 400 9.00 -16.48 10.73
C CYS A 400 8.67 -17.77 9.96
N ILE A 401 9.36 -18.06 8.85
CA ILE A 401 9.13 -19.29 8.07
C ILE A 401 9.39 -20.51 8.97
N GLY A 402 8.41 -21.41 9.04
CA GLY A 402 8.45 -22.59 9.92
C GLY A 402 8.17 -22.31 11.40
N GLU A 403 7.89 -21.07 11.79
CA GLU A 403 7.48 -20.73 13.15
C GLU A 403 5.95 -20.76 13.33
N ASP A 404 5.50 -21.02 14.55
CA ASP A 404 4.13 -20.72 14.96
C ASP A 404 3.99 -19.22 15.22
N THR A 405 3.24 -18.57 14.33
CA THR A 405 3.08 -17.12 14.29
C THR A 405 1.83 -16.64 15.03
N GLY A 406 1.02 -17.56 15.57
CA GLY A 406 -0.15 -17.23 16.38
C GLY A 406 0.20 -16.35 17.58
N LYS A 407 1.35 -16.62 18.22
CA LYS A 407 1.89 -15.81 19.33
C LYS A 407 2.14 -14.34 19.00
N TYR A 408 2.54 -14.03 17.77
CA TYR A 408 2.73 -12.66 17.31
C TYR A 408 1.37 -12.00 17.01
N MET A 409 0.40 -12.77 16.51
CA MET A 409 -0.93 -12.24 16.18
C MET A 409 -1.71 -11.78 17.41
N VAL A 410 -1.60 -12.52 18.51
CA VAL A 410 -2.31 -12.20 19.77
C VAL A 410 -1.50 -11.31 20.71
N GLY A 411 -0.30 -10.87 20.31
CA GLY A 411 0.57 -10.01 21.12
C GLY A 411 1.14 -10.71 22.36
N CYS A 412 1.39 -12.02 22.31
CA CYS A 412 2.21 -12.72 23.31
C CYS A 412 3.69 -12.40 23.14
N SER A 413 4.14 -12.26 21.88
CA SER A 413 5.53 -12.02 21.51
C SER A 413 5.63 -10.89 20.50
N SER A 414 6.77 -10.22 20.45
CA SER A 414 7.09 -9.23 19.41
C SER A 414 8.03 -9.81 18.36
N TYR A 415 8.00 -9.17 17.18
CA TYR A 415 9.04 -9.33 16.18
C TYR A 415 10.12 -8.27 16.37
N GLY A 416 11.39 -8.68 16.39
CA GLY A 416 12.52 -7.77 16.50
C GLY A 416 12.72 -7.16 17.91
N GLU A 417 13.79 -6.38 18.07
CA GLU A 417 14.32 -5.85 19.36
C GLU A 417 13.57 -4.58 19.77
N ASN A 418 13.15 -3.80 18.77
CA ASN A 418 12.69 -2.42 18.95
C ASN A 418 11.16 -2.29 18.84
N MET A 419 10.43 -3.40 18.87
CA MET A 419 8.97 -3.37 18.82
C MET A 419 8.34 -4.04 20.02
N LEU A 420 7.35 -3.36 20.57
CA LEU A 420 6.48 -3.92 21.58
C LEU A 420 5.53 -4.96 20.95
N PRO A 421 5.14 -6.01 21.68
CA PRO A 421 4.14 -6.97 21.21
C PRO A 421 2.84 -6.25 20.82
N TYR A 422 2.31 -6.58 19.64
CA TYR A 422 1.11 -5.94 19.09
C TYR A 422 -0.02 -6.96 18.92
N THR A 423 -1.17 -6.67 19.51
CA THR A 423 -2.38 -7.49 19.32
C THR A 423 -3.09 -7.05 18.04
N HIS A 424 -3.20 -7.96 17.09
CA HIS A 424 -3.83 -7.69 15.80
C HIS A 424 -5.36 -7.66 15.91
N THR A 425 -6.00 -6.94 14.98
CA THR A 425 -7.47 -6.86 14.89
C THR A 425 -8.08 -8.18 14.38
N GLU A 426 -9.35 -8.43 14.68
CA GLU A 426 -10.09 -9.60 14.14
C GLU A 426 -10.10 -9.62 12.61
N LYS A 427 -10.10 -8.45 11.96
CA LYS A 427 -9.97 -8.32 10.51
C LYS A 427 -8.64 -8.89 10.01
N ALA A 428 -7.53 -8.58 10.70
CA ALA A 428 -6.22 -9.12 10.37
C ALA A 428 -6.15 -10.64 10.61
N LEU A 429 -6.72 -11.14 11.72
CA LEU A 429 -6.86 -12.58 11.99
C LEU A 429 -7.65 -13.30 10.90
N SER A 430 -8.73 -12.70 10.39
CA SER A 430 -9.52 -13.27 9.28
C SER A 430 -8.71 -13.36 7.99
N TYR A 431 -7.98 -12.29 7.60
CA TYR A 431 -7.11 -12.35 6.42
C TYR A 431 -6.00 -13.38 6.55
N TYR A 432 -5.38 -13.43 7.73
CA TYR A 432 -4.32 -14.37 8.05
C TYR A 432 -4.78 -15.82 7.90
N LYS A 433 -5.95 -16.15 8.44
CA LYS A 433 -6.54 -17.49 8.28
C LYS A 433 -6.83 -17.84 6.81
N ASN A 434 -7.22 -16.89 5.96
CA ASN A 434 -7.51 -17.16 4.53
C ASN A 434 -6.28 -17.62 3.72
N LEU A 435 -5.08 -17.52 4.29
CA LEU A 435 -3.85 -18.05 3.70
C LEU A 435 -3.65 -19.55 3.96
N ALA A 436 -4.54 -20.18 4.74
CA ALA A 436 -4.46 -21.59 5.10
C ALA A 436 -4.59 -22.50 3.87
N ILE A 437 -3.65 -23.43 3.74
CA ILE A 437 -3.62 -24.44 2.68
C ILE A 437 -3.80 -25.87 3.22
N ALA A 438 -3.62 -26.07 4.52
CA ALA A 438 -3.77 -27.35 5.20
C ALA A 438 -4.08 -27.14 6.69
N ILE A 439 -4.54 -28.20 7.34
CA ILE A 439 -4.75 -28.29 8.79
C ILE A 439 -3.85 -29.38 9.37
N ILE A 440 -3.34 -29.14 10.58
CA ILE A 440 -2.62 -30.10 11.39
C ILE A 440 -3.61 -30.72 12.38
N PRO A 441 -3.85 -32.04 12.31
CA PRO A 441 -4.77 -32.69 13.23
C PRO A 441 -4.22 -32.68 14.66
N SER A 442 -5.14 -32.61 15.63
CA SER A 442 -4.81 -32.82 17.04
C SER A 442 -4.23 -34.24 17.23
N PRO A 443 -3.18 -34.42 18.05
CA PRO A 443 -2.61 -35.75 18.30
C PRO A 443 -3.64 -36.69 18.92
N ALA A 444 -3.74 -37.90 18.35
CA ALA A 444 -4.71 -38.89 18.78
C ALA A 444 -4.51 -39.25 20.27
N GLY A 445 -5.57 -39.15 21.07
CA GLY A 445 -5.54 -39.51 22.49
C GLY A 445 -4.86 -38.48 23.42
N TYR A 446 -4.42 -37.32 22.92
CA TYR A 446 -3.93 -36.23 23.77
C TYR A 446 -5.09 -35.67 24.62
N ILE A 447 -6.14 -35.18 23.95
CA ILE A 447 -7.45 -34.86 24.53
C ILE A 447 -8.45 -35.82 23.93
N THR A 448 -9.28 -36.41 24.79
CA THR A 448 -10.44 -37.21 24.40
C THR A 448 -11.70 -36.46 24.79
N SER A 449 -12.70 -36.45 23.91
CA SER A 449 -14.04 -35.95 24.22
C SER A 449 -15.03 -37.10 24.24
N PRO A 450 -15.49 -37.56 25.43
CA PRO A 450 -16.48 -38.62 25.53
C PRO A 450 -17.78 -38.28 24.81
N THR A 451 -18.13 -37.00 24.76
CA THR A 451 -19.34 -36.46 24.12
C THR A 451 -19.16 -36.15 22.62
N ASN A 452 -17.98 -36.43 22.06
CA ASN A 452 -17.61 -36.13 20.67
C ASN A 452 -17.77 -34.63 20.31
N THR A 453 -17.55 -33.76 21.30
CA THR A 453 -17.69 -32.31 21.19
C THR A 453 -16.47 -31.72 20.48
N SER A 454 -16.66 -30.63 19.73
CA SER A 454 -15.57 -29.98 18.98
C SER A 454 -14.47 -29.44 19.91
N LEU A 455 -13.20 -29.64 19.53
CA LEU A 455 -12.02 -29.13 20.25
C LEU A 455 -11.73 -27.62 20.00
N ASP A 456 -12.63 -26.91 19.30
CA ASP A 456 -12.43 -25.52 18.92
C ASP A 456 -12.60 -24.52 20.08
N LEU A 457 -13.55 -24.76 20.99
CA LEU A 457 -13.78 -23.95 22.18
C LEU A 457 -14.17 -24.89 23.32
N MET A 458 -13.15 -25.35 24.05
CA MET A 458 -13.35 -26.29 25.15
C MET A 458 -13.55 -25.52 26.46
N GLU A 459 -14.61 -25.84 27.17
CA GLU A 459 -14.90 -25.28 28.48
C GLU A 459 -14.36 -26.19 29.59
N PHE A 460 -13.58 -25.59 30.48
CA PHE A 460 -13.01 -26.23 31.66
C PHE A 460 -13.35 -25.41 32.90
N THR A 461 -13.37 -26.06 34.06
CA THR A 461 -13.49 -25.42 35.37
C THR A 461 -12.16 -25.46 36.10
N LEU A 462 -11.87 -24.41 36.87
CA LEU A 462 -10.69 -24.38 37.73
C LEU A 462 -10.88 -25.39 38.88
N ALA A 463 -10.12 -26.49 38.87
CA ALA A 463 -10.18 -27.51 39.91
C ALA A 463 -9.27 -27.16 41.10
N SER A 464 -8.05 -26.68 40.83
CA SER A 464 -7.15 -26.21 41.88
C SER A 464 -6.16 -25.18 41.38
N LYS A 465 -5.76 -24.26 42.26
CA LYS A 465 -4.71 -23.25 42.03
C LYS A 465 -3.71 -23.31 43.19
N LYS A 466 -2.44 -23.60 42.88
CA LYS A 466 -1.36 -23.73 43.86
C LYS A 466 -0.23 -22.75 43.54
N ALA A 467 0.22 -21.96 44.52
CA ALA A 467 1.43 -21.16 44.39
C ALA A 467 2.67 -22.07 44.36
N LEU A 468 3.53 -21.88 43.36
CA LEU A 468 4.87 -22.46 43.31
C LEU A 468 5.90 -21.50 43.94
N ASN A 469 5.68 -20.20 43.80
CA ASN A 469 6.34 -19.12 44.51
C ASN A 469 5.42 -17.87 44.51
N ASP A 470 5.94 -16.70 44.92
CA ASP A 470 5.15 -15.47 45.06
C ASP A 470 4.47 -14.99 43.77
N SER A 471 5.02 -15.34 42.60
CA SER A 471 4.55 -14.88 41.30
C SER A 471 4.15 -15.99 40.33
N ILE A 472 4.48 -17.25 40.61
CA ILE A 472 4.24 -18.39 39.72
C ILE A 472 3.25 -19.34 40.35
N TYR A 473 2.24 -19.72 39.56
CA TYR A 473 1.14 -20.57 39.99
C TYR A 473 0.98 -21.76 39.06
N LEU A 474 0.64 -22.91 39.64
CA LEU A 474 0.18 -24.12 38.97
C LEU A 474 -1.34 -24.18 39.09
N ILE A 475 -2.03 -24.22 37.95
CA ILE A 475 -3.48 -24.46 37.90
C ILE A 475 -3.77 -25.83 37.31
N SER A 476 -4.80 -26.49 37.82
CA SER A 476 -5.37 -27.71 37.27
C SER A 476 -6.81 -27.47 36.88
N LEU A 477 -7.14 -27.83 35.65
CA LEU A 477 -8.42 -27.60 35.00
C LEU A 477 -9.09 -28.94 34.73
N LYS A 478 -10.39 -29.02 35.00
CA LYS A 478 -11.20 -30.21 34.76
C LYS A 478 -12.40 -29.90 33.87
N SER A 479 -12.82 -30.87 33.08
CA SER A 479 -14.02 -30.78 32.25
C SER A 479 -14.74 -32.12 32.24
N ASP A 480 -16.05 -32.08 32.14
CA ASP A 480 -16.87 -33.29 31.98
C ASP A 480 -16.84 -33.78 30.52
N ASP A 481 -16.68 -32.86 29.57
CA ASP A 481 -16.68 -33.13 28.13
C ASP A 481 -15.31 -33.43 27.54
N PHE A 482 -14.23 -33.08 28.25
CA PHE A 482 -12.86 -33.19 27.75
C PHE A 482 -11.92 -33.74 28.81
N LYS A 483 -11.14 -34.76 28.44
CA LYS A 483 -10.14 -35.39 29.31
C LYS A 483 -8.79 -35.45 28.62
N MET A 484 -7.79 -34.82 29.25
CA MET A 484 -6.39 -34.97 28.84
C MET A 484 -5.84 -36.33 29.32
N SER A 485 -4.98 -36.95 28.52
CA SER A 485 -4.26 -38.16 28.93
C SER A 485 -3.48 -37.93 30.23
N ASN A 486 -3.57 -38.86 31.18
CA ASN A 486 -2.90 -38.78 32.49
C ASN A 486 -1.37 -38.92 32.43
N LYS A 487 -0.84 -39.38 31.29
CA LYS A 487 0.59 -39.46 31.01
C LYS A 487 0.86 -39.11 29.55
N CYS A 488 2.04 -38.56 29.31
CA CYS A 488 2.58 -38.39 27.97
C CYS A 488 2.85 -39.78 27.36
N LYS A 489 2.09 -40.17 26.33
CA LYS A 489 2.24 -41.49 25.67
C LYS A 489 3.26 -41.45 24.54
N GLU A 490 3.37 -40.31 23.86
CA GLU A 490 4.25 -40.11 22.70
C GLU A 490 5.10 -38.86 22.91
N LEU A 491 6.36 -38.90 22.48
CA LEU A 491 7.28 -37.77 22.66
C LEU A 491 6.87 -36.53 21.84
N ILE A 492 6.13 -36.72 20.74
CA ILE A 492 5.61 -35.62 19.91
C ILE A 492 4.55 -34.77 20.62
N TRP A 493 4.02 -35.24 21.76
CA TRP A 493 3.07 -34.47 22.58
C TRP A 493 3.76 -33.41 23.43
N ILE A 494 5.05 -33.57 23.70
CA ILE A 494 5.82 -32.73 24.61
C ILE A 494 5.99 -31.33 24.01
N GLY A 495 5.78 -30.31 24.84
CA GLY A 495 5.91 -28.90 24.45
C GLY A 495 4.73 -28.34 23.66
N LYS A 496 3.65 -29.10 23.45
CA LYS A 496 2.40 -28.58 22.90
C LYS A 496 1.74 -27.61 23.88
N HIS A 497 0.98 -26.68 23.33
CA HIS A 497 0.42 -25.57 24.09
C HIS A 497 -1.06 -25.33 23.76
N PHE A 498 -1.73 -24.59 24.62
CA PHE A 498 -3.15 -24.25 24.51
C PHE A 498 -3.32 -22.74 24.51
N MET A 499 -4.28 -22.25 23.74
CA MET A 499 -4.73 -20.87 23.82
C MET A 499 -5.82 -20.77 24.88
N VAL A 500 -5.59 -19.96 25.92
CA VAL A 500 -6.62 -19.54 26.86
C VAL A 500 -7.30 -18.29 26.33
N ILE A 501 -8.64 -18.27 26.38
CA ILE A 501 -9.47 -17.21 25.83
C ILE A 501 -10.29 -16.59 26.97
N HIS A 502 -10.19 -15.28 27.11
CA HIS A 502 -11.00 -14.51 28.05
C HIS A 502 -11.80 -13.45 27.30
N PHE A 503 -13.13 -13.56 27.39
CA PHE A 503 -14.06 -12.59 26.83
C PHE A 503 -14.35 -11.49 27.85
N THR A 504 -14.03 -10.25 27.49
CA THR A 504 -14.47 -9.05 28.24
C THR A 504 -15.54 -8.32 27.44
N LYS A 505 -16.25 -7.38 28.09
CA LYS A 505 -17.30 -6.57 27.45
C LYS A 505 -16.83 -5.86 26.16
N PHE A 506 -15.55 -5.49 26.07
CA PHE A 506 -15.01 -4.68 24.97
C PHE A 506 -13.98 -5.39 24.09
N ARG A 507 -13.40 -6.51 24.54
CA ARG A 507 -12.32 -7.19 23.83
C ARG A 507 -12.20 -8.67 24.19
N THR A 508 -11.65 -9.44 23.25
CA THR A 508 -11.26 -10.84 23.47
C THR A 508 -9.76 -10.91 23.70
N ILE A 509 -9.34 -11.44 24.85
CA ILE A 509 -7.93 -11.60 25.20
C ILE A 509 -7.56 -13.06 25.00
N ARG A 510 -6.45 -13.31 24.29
CA ARG A 510 -5.96 -14.65 23.94
C ARG A 510 -4.50 -14.79 24.32
N ARG A 511 -4.11 -15.86 25.02
CA ARG A 511 -2.70 -16.14 25.36
C ARG A 511 -2.42 -17.63 25.31
N TYR A 512 -1.20 -17.98 24.94
CA TYR A 512 -0.76 -19.38 24.87
C TYR A 512 -0.07 -19.81 26.15
N TYR A 513 -0.36 -21.04 26.59
CA TYR A 513 0.22 -21.69 27.76
C TYR A 513 0.59 -23.13 27.41
N SER A 514 1.83 -23.52 27.72
CA SER A 514 2.25 -24.92 27.57
C SER A 514 1.55 -25.79 28.61
N ALA A 515 0.98 -26.89 28.16
CA ALA A 515 0.47 -27.91 29.06
C ALA A 515 1.63 -28.70 29.67
N ILE A 516 1.42 -29.23 30.87
CA ILE A 516 2.38 -30.09 31.56
C ILE A 516 1.71 -31.42 31.95
N PHE A 517 2.38 -32.53 31.71
CA PHE A 517 1.95 -33.87 32.14
C PHE A 517 2.58 -34.28 33.47
N VAL A 518 3.80 -33.82 33.75
CA VAL A 518 4.52 -34.18 34.97
C VAL A 518 3.92 -33.51 36.20
N ASP A 519 3.61 -34.32 37.20
CA ASP A 519 3.32 -33.83 38.54
C ASP A 519 4.62 -33.57 39.29
N LEU A 520 4.95 -32.28 39.43
CA LEU A 520 6.15 -31.81 40.10
C LEU A 520 6.24 -32.23 41.57
N ILE A 521 5.11 -32.34 42.29
CA ILE A 521 5.09 -32.73 43.70
C ILE A 521 5.45 -34.21 43.81
N ASN A 522 4.81 -35.05 43.02
CA ASN A 522 5.12 -36.48 42.99
C ASN A 522 6.53 -36.76 42.47
N TRP A 523 7.04 -35.94 41.55
CA TRP A 523 8.41 -36.07 41.06
C TRP A 523 9.43 -35.69 42.15
N ALA A 524 9.24 -34.54 42.82
CA ALA A 524 10.06 -34.12 43.96
C ALA A 524 10.05 -35.16 45.08
N SER A 525 8.89 -35.78 45.35
CA SER A 525 8.78 -36.84 46.36
C SER A 525 9.57 -38.09 45.98
N LYS A 526 9.53 -38.51 44.71
CA LYS A 526 10.36 -39.64 44.22
C LYS A 526 11.86 -39.37 44.30
N LEU A 527 12.27 -38.10 44.25
CA LEU A 527 13.66 -37.68 44.41
C LEU A 527 14.06 -37.49 45.89
N GLY A 528 13.13 -37.70 46.83
CA GLY A 528 13.36 -37.52 48.26
C GLY A 528 13.51 -36.05 48.68
N ILE A 529 13.03 -35.11 47.86
CA ILE A 529 13.09 -33.68 48.18
C ILE A 529 11.96 -33.31 49.15
N ILE A 530 10.80 -33.93 48.98
CA ILE A 530 9.62 -33.73 49.84
C ILE A 530 8.98 -35.06 50.22
N ASN A 531 8.33 -35.12 51.39
CA ASN A 531 7.67 -36.34 51.88
C ASN A 531 6.18 -36.41 51.53
N THR A 532 5.71 -35.58 50.60
CA THR A 532 4.29 -35.47 50.25
C THR A 532 3.99 -36.19 48.94
N LYS A 533 3.09 -37.16 48.97
CA LYS A 533 2.51 -37.77 47.77
C LYS A 533 1.13 -37.19 47.50
N ARG A 534 0.83 -36.89 46.24
CA ARG A 534 -0.48 -36.44 45.80
C ARG A 534 -1.08 -37.45 44.83
N ARG A 535 -2.39 -37.69 44.91
CA ARG A 535 -3.08 -38.43 43.85
C ARG A 535 -3.35 -37.48 42.69
N ASN A 536 -2.90 -37.83 41.50
CA ASN A 536 -3.33 -37.16 40.28
C ASN A 536 -4.73 -37.64 39.93
N GLU A 537 -5.63 -36.69 39.72
CA GLU A 537 -6.94 -36.95 39.14
C GLU A 537 -6.78 -37.05 37.62
N ASP A 538 -7.32 -38.12 37.04
CA ASP A 538 -7.24 -38.36 35.60
C ASP A 538 -8.08 -37.32 34.83
N GLY A 539 -7.62 -36.95 33.63
CA GLY A 539 -8.36 -36.06 32.74
C GLY A 539 -8.06 -34.57 32.91
N HIS A 540 -7.31 -34.17 33.93
CA HIS A 540 -6.98 -32.77 34.19
C HIS A 540 -5.94 -32.20 33.21
N ILE A 541 -6.12 -30.94 32.83
CA ILE A 541 -5.11 -30.13 32.13
C ILE A 541 -4.41 -29.24 33.13
N GLN A 542 -3.08 -29.16 33.05
CA GLN A 542 -2.29 -28.34 33.97
C GLN A 542 -1.50 -27.27 33.23
N PHE A 543 -1.50 -26.05 33.78
CA PHE A 543 -0.71 -24.93 33.30
C PHE A 543 0.11 -24.32 34.43
N ILE A 544 1.33 -23.92 34.12
CA ILE A 544 2.16 -23.08 34.99
C ILE A 544 2.23 -21.70 34.35
N TYR A 545 1.91 -20.66 35.10
CA TYR A 545 1.97 -19.28 34.62
C TYR A 545 2.58 -18.34 35.66
N LYS A 546 3.18 -17.25 35.17
CA LYS A 546 3.67 -16.13 35.99
C LYS A 546 2.67 -14.98 35.97
N VAL A 547 2.45 -14.37 37.13
CA VAL A 547 1.64 -13.17 37.30
C VAL A 547 2.49 -11.93 37.01
N TYR A 548 2.01 -11.11 36.08
CA TYR A 548 2.60 -9.81 35.75
C TYR A 548 1.67 -8.69 36.20
N SER A 549 2.20 -7.67 36.88
CA SER A 549 1.42 -6.54 37.42
C SER A 549 0.47 -5.92 36.38
N ASN A 550 0.96 -5.71 35.15
CA ASN A 550 0.18 -5.15 34.03
C ASN A 550 -0.37 -6.21 33.05
N GLY A 551 -0.29 -7.49 33.41
CA GLY A 551 -0.68 -8.60 32.53
C GLY A 551 -2.17 -8.92 32.63
N HIS A 552 -2.95 -8.58 31.61
CA HIS A 552 -4.41 -8.82 31.63
C HIS A 552 -4.79 -10.30 31.83
N MET A 553 -4.22 -11.21 31.03
CA MET A 553 -4.57 -12.64 31.15
C MET A 553 -4.03 -13.25 32.44
N SER A 554 -2.81 -12.92 32.84
CA SER A 554 -2.23 -13.48 34.07
C SER A 554 -2.97 -13.02 35.31
N ASN A 555 -3.44 -11.75 35.33
CA ASN A 555 -4.27 -11.23 36.41
C ASN A 555 -5.67 -11.85 36.39
N TYR A 556 -6.26 -12.09 35.21
CA TYR A 556 -7.49 -12.85 35.07
C TYR A 556 -7.35 -14.26 35.67
N LEU A 557 -6.34 -15.03 35.26
CA LEU A 557 -6.08 -16.36 35.81
C LEU A 557 -5.84 -16.30 37.33
N ASN A 558 -5.17 -15.26 37.81
CA ASN A 558 -4.94 -15.08 39.24
C ASN A 558 -6.22 -14.75 40.02
N SER A 559 -7.19 -14.05 39.43
CA SER A 559 -8.47 -13.71 40.08
C SER A 559 -9.45 -14.88 40.15
N LEU A 560 -9.26 -15.92 39.34
CA LEU A 560 -10.16 -17.08 39.31
C LEU A 560 -10.18 -17.83 40.65
N LYS A 561 -11.38 -18.27 41.02
CA LYS A 561 -11.68 -19.14 42.16
C LYS A 561 -11.98 -20.55 41.66
N THR A 562 -11.81 -21.54 42.54
CA THR A 562 -12.18 -22.92 42.24
C THR A 562 -13.65 -22.97 41.83
N GLY A 563 -13.93 -23.66 40.72
CA GLY A 563 -15.26 -23.74 40.10
C GLY A 563 -15.49 -22.74 38.96
N ASP A 564 -14.67 -21.70 38.82
CA ASP A 564 -14.82 -20.74 37.72
C ASP A 564 -14.47 -21.36 36.36
N ASN A 565 -15.19 -20.94 35.32
CA ASN A 565 -15.03 -21.45 33.96
C ASN A 565 -13.88 -20.76 33.21
N ILE A 566 -13.18 -21.53 32.39
CA ILE A 566 -12.08 -21.10 31.53
C ILE A 566 -12.28 -21.74 30.16
N ILE A 567 -12.17 -20.92 29.13
CA ILE A 567 -12.27 -21.38 27.75
C ILE A 567 -10.86 -21.55 27.19
N ILE A 568 -10.57 -22.74 26.66
CA ILE A 568 -9.29 -23.06 26.04
C ILE A 568 -9.48 -23.65 24.64
N LYS A 569 -8.46 -23.50 23.80
CA LYS A 569 -8.38 -24.11 22.46
C LYS A 569 -7.01 -24.76 22.28
N GLY A 570 -6.94 -25.92 21.64
CA GLY A 570 -5.71 -26.66 21.36
C GLY A 570 -5.89 -28.19 21.45
N PRO A 571 -4.81 -28.96 21.56
CA PRO A 571 -3.41 -28.54 21.62
C PRO A 571 -2.88 -28.04 20.27
N PHE A 572 -1.94 -27.10 20.32
CA PHE A 572 -1.29 -26.47 19.18
C PHE A 572 0.23 -26.64 19.18
N GLY A 573 0.81 -26.24 18.05
CA GLY A 573 2.25 -26.18 17.84
C GLY A 573 2.90 -27.52 17.54
N PRO A 574 4.14 -27.48 17.04
CA PRO A 574 4.93 -28.66 16.72
C PRO A 574 5.41 -29.43 17.96
N GLY A 575 5.25 -28.85 19.16
CA GLY A 575 5.91 -29.33 20.36
C GLY A 575 7.43 -29.27 20.20
N LEU A 576 8.13 -30.27 20.75
CA LEU A 576 9.57 -30.41 20.58
C LEU A 576 9.98 -31.14 19.30
N MET A 577 9.04 -31.64 18.47
CA MET A 577 9.32 -32.45 17.28
C MET A 577 10.26 -33.64 17.54
N LEU A 578 10.09 -34.30 18.69
CA LEU A 578 10.88 -35.45 19.10
C LEU A 578 10.07 -36.73 18.95
N ASN A 579 10.58 -37.70 18.19
CA ASN A 579 9.93 -39.02 18.02
C ASN A 579 10.56 -40.11 18.89
N GLU A 580 11.87 -39.99 19.15
CA GLU A 580 12.65 -40.94 19.93
C GLU A 580 13.78 -40.22 20.69
N PHE A 581 14.28 -40.83 21.77
CA PHE A 581 15.43 -40.33 22.51
C PHE A 581 16.75 -40.65 21.78
N LYS A 582 17.01 -39.92 20.68
CA LYS A 582 18.21 -40.07 19.86
C LYS A 582 18.68 -38.73 19.28
N GLY A 583 19.99 -38.50 19.33
CA GLY A 583 20.65 -37.28 18.85
C GLY A 583 21.05 -36.32 19.98
N SER A 584 21.69 -35.22 19.59
CA SER A 584 22.14 -34.15 20.48
C SER A 584 21.20 -32.95 20.39
N TYR A 585 20.74 -32.43 21.52
CA TYR A 585 19.77 -31.33 21.59
C TYR A 585 20.18 -30.29 22.62
N LEU A 586 19.73 -29.05 22.41
CA LEU A 586 19.95 -27.93 23.31
C LEU A 586 18.62 -27.25 23.68
N ALA A 587 18.51 -26.75 24.90
CA ALA A 587 17.37 -25.93 25.32
C ALA A 587 17.83 -24.71 26.12
N PHE A 588 17.33 -23.53 25.76
CA PHE A 588 17.53 -22.26 26.47
C PHE A 588 16.19 -21.77 27.01
N CYS A 589 16.10 -21.64 28.33
CA CYS A 589 14.84 -21.47 29.03
C CYS A 589 14.89 -20.22 29.93
N GLY A 590 14.14 -19.18 29.59
CA GLY A 590 13.97 -17.99 30.43
C GLY A 590 12.68 -18.06 31.25
N GLY A 591 12.77 -18.14 32.58
CA GLY A 591 11.61 -18.12 33.46
C GLY A 591 10.61 -19.27 33.19
N THR A 592 9.35 -18.93 32.90
CA THR A 592 8.31 -19.91 32.53
C THR A 592 8.58 -20.62 31.21
N GLY A 593 9.58 -20.19 30.44
CA GLY A 593 10.07 -20.94 29.28
C GLY A 593 10.64 -22.32 29.62
N LEU A 594 10.82 -22.65 30.91
CA LEU A 594 11.20 -23.99 31.38
C LEU A 594 10.07 -25.03 31.20
N VAL A 595 8.79 -24.62 31.24
CA VAL A 595 7.63 -25.53 31.28
C VAL A 595 7.65 -26.60 30.17
N PRO A 596 7.88 -26.28 28.88
CA PRO A 596 7.88 -27.28 27.81
C PRO A 596 8.88 -28.42 27.99
N PHE A 597 9.96 -28.20 28.74
CA PHE A 597 11.08 -29.14 28.87
C PHE A 597 10.95 -30.04 30.10
N LEU A 598 10.09 -29.70 31.06
CA LEU A 598 9.91 -30.50 32.27
C LEU A 598 9.38 -31.90 31.94
N ASP A 599 8.43 -32.00 31.01
CA ASP A 599 7.91 -33.28 30.54
C ASP A 599 8.98 -34.10 29.79
N LEU A 600 9.83 -33.45 29.00
CA LEU A 600 10.94 -34.12 28.31
C LEU A 600 11.90 -34.76 29.32
N ILE A 601 12.36 -33.95 30.28
CA ILE A 601 13.30 -34.41 31.31
C ILE A 601 12.67 -35.53 32.13
N TYR A 602 11.41 -35.38 32.54
CA TYR A 602 10.70 -36.39 33.32
C TYR A 602 10.52 -37.72 32.57
N CYS A 603 10.12 -37.66 31.29
CA CYS A 603 9.98 -38.85 30.46
C CYS A 603 11.32 -39.55 30.23
N ALA A 604 12.39 -38.80 29.96
CA ALA A 604 13.74 -39.36 29.82
C ALA A 604 14.27 -39.93 31.15
N TRP A 605 14.07 -39.21 32.25
CA TRP A 605 14.45 -39.62 33.61
C TRP A 605 13.82 -40.97 34.00
N LYS A 606 12.55 -41.22 33.64
CA LYS A 606 11.89 -42.51 33.88
C LYS A 606 12.53 -43.68 33.14
N GLN A 607 13.15 -43.44 31.99
CA GLN A 607 13.88 -44.49 31.27
C GLN A 607 15.29 -44.72 31.85
N GLY A 608 15.81 -43.72 32.56
CA GLY A 608 17.05 -43.80 33.31
C GLY A 608 18.31 -43.83 32.42
N SER A 609 19.31 -44.58 32.85
CA SER A 609 20.58 -44.77 32.11
C SER A 609 20.45 -45.68 30.87
N LYS A 610 19.25 -46.22 30.60
CA LYS A 610 19.02 -47.10 29.44
C LYS A 610 19.03 -46.36 28.11
N ILE A 611 18.84 -45.03 28.14
CA ILE A 611 18.88 -44.21 26.93
C ILE A 611 20.31 -44.20 26.39
N LYS A 612 20.48 -44.67 25.16
CA LYS A 612 21.75 -44.63 24.42
C LYS A 612 21.66 -43.60 23.31
N ASN A 613 22.80 -42.97 22.97
CA ASN A 613 22.92 -42.04 21.84
C ASN A 613 21.99 -40.82 21.91
N PHE A 614 21.64 -40.39 23.12
CA PHE A 614 20.91 -39.15 23.39
C PHE A 614 21.79 -38.23 24.22
N SER A 615 21.79 -36.94 23.89
CA SER A 615 22.47 -35.91 24.65
C SER A 615 21.56 -34.69 24.71
N PHE A 616 21.31 -34.16 25.90
CA PHE A 616 20.45 -33.00 26.10
C PHE A 616 21.12 -32.01 27.06
N GLY A 617 21.48 -30.84 26.54
CA GLY A 617 21.97 -29.72 27.34
C GLY A 617 20.85 -28.72 27.57
N ILE A 618 20.52 -28.43 28.83
CA ILE A 618 19.51 -27.44 29.19
C ILE A 618 20.12 -26.29 30.00
N PHE A 619 19.88 -25.08 29.53
CA PHE A 619 20.33 -23.81 30.10
C PHE A 619 19.11 -23.08 30.67
N VAL A 620 19.02 -22.96 31.99
CA VAL A 620 17.87 -22.44 32.71
C VAL A 620 18.23 -21.11 33.36
N PHE A 621 17.47 -20.06 33.05
CA PHE A 621 17.74 -18.70 33.48
C PHE A 621 16.59 -18.15 34.33
N PHE A 622 16.93 -17.70 35.53
CA PHE A 622 16.04 -16.98 36.44
C PHE A 622 16.78 -15.78 37.03
N ARG A 623 16.05 -14.80 37.57
CA ARG A 623 16.67 -13.67 38.26
C ARG A 623 17.35 -14.12 39.55
N SER A 624 16.61 -14.84 40.36
CA SER A 624 17.04 -15.40 41.64
C SER A 624 16.41 -16.78 41.85
N TRP A 625 16.94 -17.52 42.82
CA TRP A 625 16.39 -18.83 43.18
C TRP A 625 14.93 -18.76 43.62
N LYS A 626 14.54 -17.68 44.33
CA LYS A 626 13.17 -17.46 44.83
C LYS A 626 12.15 -17.27 43.71
N GLU A 627 12.57 -16.71 42.57
CA GLU A 627 11.70 -16.57 41.39
C GLU A 627 11.61 -17.85 40.56
N GLY A 628 12.45 -18.84 40.86
CA GLY A 628 12.50 -20.14 40.21
C GLY A 628 11.35 -21.08 40.58
N PHE A 629 11.18 -22.13 39.78
CA PHE A 629 10.34 -23.28 40.09
C PHE A 629 11.01 -24.55 39.55
N ALA A 630 10.78 -25.69 40.21
CA ALA A 630 11.43 -26.98 39.92
C ALA A 630 12.97 -26.96 39.91
N LEU A 631 13.62 -25.91 40.45
CA LEU A 631 15.08 -25.79 40.48
C LEU A 631 15.73 -26.84 41.40
N ASP A 632 15.09 -27.13 42.52
CA ASP A 632 15.42 -28.20 43.46
C ASP A 632 15.41 -29.59 42.81
N ILE A 633 14.40 -29.86 41.99
CA ILE A 633 14.29 -31.09 41.20
C ILE A 633 15.46 -31.19 40.21
N LEU A 634 15.70 -30.13 39.44
CA LEU A 634 16.77 -30.10 38.44
C LEU A 634 18.16 -30.24 39.06
N GLU A 635 18.41 -29.55 40.18
CA GLU A 635 19.64 -29.65 40.95
C GLU A 635 19.86 -31.06 41.49
N LYS A 636 18.84 -31.66 42.10
CA LYS A 636 18.93 -33.04 42.62
C LYS A 636 19.25 -34.05 41.52
N ILE A 637 18.69 -33.86 40.32
CA ILE A 637 18.96 -34.71 39.16
C ILE A 637 20.39 -34.52 38.67
N ARG A 638 20.85 -33.27 38.52
CA ARG A 638 22.23 -32.93 38.15
C ARG A 638 23.23 -33.57 39.10
N ASP A 639 23.05 -33.35 40.39
CA ASP A 639 24.00 -33.77 41.44
C ASP A 639 24.02 -35.29 41.64
N SER A 640 22.97 -36.00 41.19
CA SER A 640 22.96 -37.46 41.23
C SER A 640 24.01 -38.11 40.33
N GLY A 641 24.44 -37.43 39.26
CA GLY A 641 25.39 -37.96 38.27
C GLY A 641 24.91 -39.20 37.51
N LYS A 642 23.66 -39.64 37.70
CA LYS A 642 23.15 -40.92 37.15
C LYS A 642 22.76 -40.87 35.68
N PHE A 643 22.72 -39.67 35.09
CA PHE A 643 22.15 -39.43 33.75
C PHE A 643 23.20 -38.81 32.83
N PRO A 644 24.09 -39.62 32.22
CA PRO A 644 25.17 -39.11 31.37
C PRO A 644 24.68 -38.45 30.07
N TRP A 645 23.39 -38.64 29.73
CA TRP A 645 22.75 -37.99 28.59
C TRP A 645 22.25 -36.56 28.90
N LEU A 646 22.31 -36.10 30.15
CA LEU A 646 21.71 -34.84 30.60
C LEU A 646 22.74 -33.91 31.24
N ASP A 647 22.92 -32.73 30.65
CA ASP A 647 23.72 -31.65 31.23
C ASP A 647 22.79 -30.48 31.61
N ILE A 648 22.69 -30.18 32.91
CA ILE A 648 21.83 -29.11 33.45
C ILE A 648 22.70 -27.94 33.90
N HIS A 649 22.43 -26.76 33.33
CA HIS A 649 23.08 -25.51 33.68
C HIS A 649 22.05 -24.50 34.18
N ILE A 650 22.11 -24.18 35.48
CA ILE A 650 21.23 -23.18 36.12
C ILE A 650 22.00 -21.88 36.28
N PHE A 651 21.41 -20.78 35.81
CA PHE A 651 21.99 -19.45 35.79
C PHE A 651 21.05 -18.47 36.50
N LEU A 652 21.65 -17.64 37.36
CA LEU A 652 20.98 -16.58 38.10
C LEU A 652 21.61 -15.24 37.70
N ASP A 653 20.80 -14.18 37.54
CA ASP A 653 21.27 -12.85 37.08
C ASP A 653 22.35 -12.24 38.01
N ASP A 654 22.42 -12.67 39.26
CA ASP A 654 23.35 -12.18 40.28
C ASP A 654 24.84 -12.50 40.03
N LYS A 655 25.23 -13.02 38.85
CA LYS A 655 26.63 -13.44 38.54
C LYS A 655 27.11 -12.96 37.16
N SER A 656 28.08 -12.04 37.13
CA SER A 656 28.63 -11.40 35.92
C SER A 656 29.44 -12.31 34.99
N ASP A 657 29.89 -13.49 35.43
CA ASP A 657 30.67 -14.45 34.61
C ASP A 657 29.83 -15.36 33.69
N LEU A 658 28.53 -15.05 33.55
CA LEU A 658 27.56 -15.90 32.86
C LEU A 658 27.85 -16.12 31.37
N VAL A 659 28.25 -15.05 30.66
CA VAL A 659 28.35 -15.04 29.20
C VAL A 659 29.50 -15.93 28.73
N LYS A 660 30.71 -15.74 29.29
CA LYS A 660 31.89 -16.53 28.93
C LYS A 660 31.67 -18.03 29.19
N LYS A 661 31.13 -18.35 30.37
CA LYS A 661 30.78 -19.73 30.75
C LYS A 661 29.76 -20.36 29.80
N THR A 662 28.74 -19.60 29.39
CA THR A 662 27.73 -20.10 28.44
C THR A 662 28.33 -20.36 27.06
N THR A 663 29.20 -19.46 26.56
CA THR A 663 29.90 -19.62 25.28
C THR A 663 30.72 -20.90 25.23
N ASP A 664 31.54 -21.15 26.25
CA ASP A 664 32.42 -22.33 26.28
C ASP A 664 31.60 -23.63 26.30
N LEU A 665 30.52 -23.68 27.09
CA LEU A 665 29.61 -24.82 27.15
C LEU A 665 28.90 -25.06 25.81
N VAL A 666 28.42 -24.00 25.15
CA VAL A 666 27.74 -24.13 23.85
C VAL A 666 28.68 -24.65 22.78
N LYS A 667 29.94 -24.21 22.74
CA LYS A 667 30.94 -24.74 21.79
C LYS A 667 31.16 -26.24 21.95
N ILE A 668 31.16 -26.76 23.19
CA ILE A 668 31.23 -28.20 23.46
C ILE A 668 30.04 -28.93 22.83
N PHE A 669 28.83 -28.40 23.00
CA PHE A 669 27.64 -29.00 22.43
C PHE A 669 27.56 -28.92 20.91
N VAL A 670 27.93 -27.78 20.32
CA VAL A 670 27.99 -27.61 18.87
C VAL A 670 28.94 -28.64 18.25
N GLY A 671 30.06 -28.94 18.90
CA GLY A 671 30.97 -30.03 18.52
C GLY A 671 30.34 -31.43 18.52
N LYS A 672 29.23 -31.65 19.25
CA LYS A 672 28.46 -32.90 19.27
C LYS A 672 27.41 -33.00 18.15
N ASN A 673 27.44 -32.13 17.13
CA ASN A 673 26.48 -32.08 16.02
C ASN A 673 25.01 -31.99 16.51
N VAL A 674 24.67 -30.84 17.10
CA VAL A 674 23.31 -30.55 17.61
C VAL A 674 22.29 -30.69 16.48
N LYS A 675 21.28 -31.54 16.69
CA LYS A 675 20.19 -31.78 15.74
C LYS A 675 19.16 -30.65 15.79
N LEU A 676 18.81 -30.19 17.00
CA LEU A 676 17.87 -29.10 17.21
C LEU A 676 18.18 -28.37 18.52
N ALA A 677 18.03 -27.06 18.52
CA ALA A 677 18.08 -26.22 19.70
C ALA A 677 16.74 -25.50 19.89
N TRP A 678 16.17 -25.58 21.08
CA TRP A 678 14.94 -24.88 21.44
C TRP A 678 15.23 -23.68 22.32
N ILE A 679 14.51 -22.58 22.09
CA ILE A 679 14.59 -21.38 22.92
C ILE A 679 13.18 -20.98 23.32
N CYS A 680 12.94 -20.87 24.62
CA CYS A 680 11.66 -20.45 25.17
C CYS A 680 11.85 -19.48 26.33
N GLY A 681 11.15 -18.35 26.31
CA GLY A 681 11.30 -17.28 27.27
C GLY A 681 10.71 -15.96 26.77
N PRO A 682 10.97 -14.84 27.46
CA PRO A 682 10.58 -13.52 27.00
C PRO A 682 11.12 -13.20 25.60
N SER A 683 10.45 -12.36 24.81
CA SER A 683 10.84 -12.11 23.41
C SER A 683 12.28 -11.62 23.25
N GLY A 684 12.76 -10.74 24.13
CA GLY A 684 14.16 -10.30 24.14
C GLY A 684 15.16 -11.43 24.44
N PHE A 685 14.80 -12.35 25.34
CA PHE A 685 15.59 -13.54 25.65
C PHE A 685 15.68 -14.48 24.46
N ASN A 686 14.52 -14.80 23.84
CA ASN A 686 14.45 -15.68 22.69
C ASN A 686 15.33 -15.19 21.54
N ARG A 687 15.31 -13.88 21.30
CA ARG A 687 16.10 -13.26 20.25
C ARG A 687 17.60 -13.28 20.55
N TYR A 688 18.00 -12.83 21.74
CA TYR A 688 19.41 -12.81 22.14
C TYR A 688 20.05 -14.19 21.98
N TYR A 689 19.41 -15.24 22.50
CA TYR A 689 19.96 -16.59 22.41
C TYR A 689 19.88 -17.18 21.00
N CYS A 690 18.94 -16.74 20.17
CA CYS A 690 18.92 -17.11 18.76
C CYS A 690 20.16 -16.58 18.03
N GLU A 691 20.46 -15.29 18.16
CA GLU A 691 21.62 -14.66 17.54
C GLU A 691 22.93 -15.21 18.12
N PHE A 692 22.97 -15.41 19.44
CA PHE A 692 24.10 -16.02 20.14
C PHE A 692 24.43 -17.43 19.63
N LEU A 693 23.43 -18.30 19.42
CA LEU A 693 23.66 -19.65 18.90
C LEU A 693 24.18 -19.61 17.45
N VAL A 694 23.65 -18.71 16.62
CA VAL A 694 24.13 -18.52 15.24
C VAL A 694 25.57 -18.03 15.23
N GLN A 695 25.91 -17.04 16.04
CA GLN A 695 27.28 -16.52 16.18
C GLN A 695 28.27 -17.58 16.68
N ASN A 696 27.79 -18.59 17.41
CA ASN A 696 28.59 -19.70 17.93
C ASN A 696 28.53 -20.97 17.05
N GLY A 697 28.09 -20.85 15.79
CA GLY A 697 28.25 -21.90 14.77
C GLY A 697 27.07 -22.87 14.63
N LEU A 698 25.92 -22.61 15.26
CA LEU A 698 24.70 -23.38 15.01
C LEU A 698 23.92 -22.80 13.82
N GLU A 699 23.52 -23.64 12.88
CA GLU A 699 22.72 -23.21 11.72
C GLU A 699 21.32 -22.75 12.15
N ARG A 700 20.80 -21.68 11.54
CA ARG A 700 19.52 -21.05 11.94
C ARG A 700 18.32 -21.98 11.80
N ASP A 701 18.34 -22.88 10.81
CA ASP A 701 17.29 -23.88 10.56
C ASP A 701 17.21 -24.97 11.63
N LYS A 702 18.27 -25.11 12.45
CA LYS A 702 18.30 -26.00 13.63
C LYS A 702 17.79 -25.31 14.91
N ILE A 703 17.39 -24.03 14.86
CA ILE A 703 16.96 -23.26 16.03
C ILE A 703 15.44 -23.03 15.97
N VAL A 704 14.73 -23.51 17.00
CA VAL A 704 13.27 -23.36 17.13
C VAL A 704 12.95 -22.39 18.27
N LEU A 705 12.24 -21.32 17.92
CA LEU A 705 11.70 -20.37 18.90
C LEU A 705 10.30 -20.82 19.32
N MET A 706 10.17 -21.28 20.57
CA MET A 706 8.91 -21.73 21.14
C MET A 706 8.01 -20.56 21.53
#